data_AF-A0A7X2MZT0-F1
#
_entry.id   AF-A0A7X2MZT0-F1
#
_cell.length_a   1.000
_cell.length_b   1.000
_cell.length_c   1.000
_cell.angle_alpha   90.00
_cell.angle_beta   90.00
_cell.angle_gamma   90.00
#
_symmetry.space_group_name_H-M   'P 1'
#
loop_
_entity.id
_entity.type
_entity.pdbx_description
1 polymer ?
#
loop_
_entity_poly.entity_id
_entity_poly.type
_entity_poly.pdbx_seq_one_letter_code
_entity_poly.pdbx_strand_id
1 'polypeptide(L)'
;MKLDLNGEFFSSKKVEYNEATRNCICDVVSKFEEIQDKPLMMLGKIQSGKTRSFIGVISLAFDNDYDLAIVLTKNSNALAKQTTARMNQEFKQFKDDDLVDVYDIMCMPPDLSKFELDKKLIIVVKKEKNNIPKMLNFIKKYAFNVDKKCLIIDDEADFCSIGYDKNKDTEIFDLRKIASQINELRLELTCKFIQVTATPYSLYLQPESINLGEGEIKPIKPANTVLVPYGEGYIGGEYYFDREKYPLGEYLYCSIDNKELEIIKTSDRRKFKEEDILTSDKIQGLRKAVINFIIGGCIRIIQNGGSPKGKKNKFSFIIHTEIAKTAHTRQENMISLLLEKLEEETKKDSNLLNQFINEGYEYFKESINAYEFEIPIFEEVKSCVIRAIKDQWVSKVIVNSENDINALLDDDGQLRLRTPLNIFIGGQILDRGITISNLIGFYYGRNPQKMQQDTVLQHSRMYGYRSKNDLSVTRFYTTKDLYNRMKKINEFDSKLREDFEQGKLNKGVIFISKDEDGRVIPCSPQKILISNTQIIKEWKTTTPVGFQTGCKTNIEKNISRIDSILKYRNNGELKGMYRVSKEEAIEIIQLIYKTIKIENDECIDEKGFIAIINYLSKEYVNVYCGVDRNISRLRKTSRYYSDMPYNRDYDLRSAKEMAISEPTLMLMRQNGRKENGWRDAEFYWPVLVAHKDIDTAVYAGKLQG
;
A
#
# COMPACT_ATOMS: atom_id res chain seq x y z
N MET A 1 27.00 -4.85 -23.66
CA MET A 1 26.64 -4.43 -25.03
C MET A 1 26.51 -2.91 -25.04
N LYS A 2 26.89 -2.21 -26.11
CA LYS A 2 26.68 -0.75 -26.19
C LYS A 2 25.27 -0.53 -26.72
N LEU A 3 24.37 -0.02 -25.89
CA LEU A 3 22.98 0.25 -26.27
C LEU A 3 22.92 1.32 -27.37
N ASP A 4 22.09 1.09 -28.38
CA ASP A 4 21.72 2.16 -29.31
C ASP A 4 20.70 3.09 -28.65
N LEU A 5 21.15 4.30 -28.31
CA LEU A 5 20.33 5.35 -27.71
C LEU A 5 19.85 6.40 -28.73
N ASN A 6 20.25 6.21 -30.00
CA ASN A 6 19.96 7.12 -31.10
C ASN A 6 19.12 6.45 -32.20
N GLY A 7 18.63 5.24 -31.96
CA GLY A 7 17.66 4.58 -32.82
C GLY A 7 16.34 5.36 -32.93
N GLU A 8 15.55 4.97 -33.91
CA GLU A 8 14.37 5.71 -34.38
C GLU A 8 13.30 5.88 -33.29
N PHE A 9 13.10 4.88 -32.44
CA PHE A 9 12.02 4.87 -31.46
C PHE A 9 12.37 5.68 -30.19
N PHE A 10 13.47 5.34 -29.53
CA PHE A 10 13.85 5.92 -28.24
C PHE A 10 14.37 7.35 -28.37
N SER A 11 15.05 7.68 -29.48
CA SER A 11 15.60 9.03 -29.68
C SER A 11 14.53 10.11 -29.77
N SER A 12 13.37 9.81 -30.38
CA SER A 12 12.22 10.70 -30.43
C SER A 12 11.55 10.82 -29.05
N LYS A 13 11.34 9.70 -28.35
CA LYS A 13 10.66 9.68 -27.04
C LYS A 13 11.48 10.21 -25.87
N LYS A 14 12.82 10.06 -25.88
CA LYS A 14 13.68 10.44 -24.74
C LYS A 14 13.57 11.92 -24.36
N VAL A 15 13.16 12.77 -25.30
CA VAL A 15 12.96 14.22 -25.09
C VAL A 15 11.82 14.49 -24.09
N GLU A 16 10.83 13.60 -24.03
CA GLU A 16 9.71 13.74 -23.09
C GLU A 16 10.08 13.28 -21.68
N TYR A 17 11.11 12.44 -21.53
CA TYR A 17 11.51 11.86 -20.27
C TYR A 17 12.47 12.77 -19.50
N ASN A 18 12.28 12.87 -18.18
CA ASN A 18 13.29 13.46 -17.31
C ASN A 18 14.51 12.51 -17.18
N GLU A 19 15.62 13.04 -16.68
CA GLU A 19 16.88 12.31 -16.56
C GLU A 19 16.73 10.99 -15.78
N ALA A 20 16.08 11.02 -14.62
CA ALA A 20 15.83 9.83 -13.81
C ALA A 20 15.08 8.74 -14.58
N THR A 21 14.06 9.11 -15.36
CA THR A 21 13.29 8.15 -16.18
C THR A 21 14.15 7.59 -17.30
N ARG A 22 14.98 8.41 -17.97
CA ARG A 22 15.90 7.92 -19.01
C ARG A 22 16.91 6.93 -18.43
N ASN A 23 17.50 7.25 -17.29
CA ASN A 23 18.45 6.38 -16.60
C ASN A 23 17.80 5.06 -16.21
N CYS A 24 16.58 5.10 -15.64
CA CYS A 24 15.80 3.91 -15.35
C CYS A 24 15.56 3.03 -16.59
N ILE A 25 15.22 3.63 -17.73
CA ILE A 25 14.98 2.89 -18.98
C ILE A 25 16.28 2.23 -19.47
N CYS A 26 17.38 2.98 -19.49
CA CYS A 26 18.69 2.46 -19.92
C CYS A 26 19.19 1.34 -18.98
N ASP A 27 18.98 1.50 -17.67
CA ASP A 27 19.34 0.51 -16.65
C ASP A 27 18.55 -0.79 -16.83
N VAL A 28 17.25 -0.69 -17.13
CA VAL A 28 16.41 -1.87 -17.39
C VAL A 28 16.94 -2.64 -18.60
N VAL A 29 17.17 -1.96 -19.73
CA VAL A 29 17.63 -2.62 -20.97
C VAL A 29 19.03 -3.21 -20.79
N SER A 30 19.94 -2.47 -20.16
CA SER A 30 21.29 -2.97 -19.87
C SER A 30 21.25 -4.22 -19.00
N LYS A 31 20.44 -4.22 -17.93
CA LYS A 31 20.37 -5.34 -16.98
C LYS A 31 19.64 -6.55 -17.55
N PHE A 32 18.55 -6.38 -18.30
CA PHE A 32 17.85 -7.57 -18.82
C PHE A 32 18.65 -8.28 -19.91
N GLU A 33 19.55 -7.60 -20.61
CA GLU A 33 20.48 -8.23 -21.55
C GLU A 33 21.47 -9.16 -20.83
N GLU A 34 21.90 -8.79 -19.61
CA GLU A 34 22.81 -9.58 -18.78
C GLU A 34 22.13 -10.77 -18.08
N ILE A 35 20.81 -10.67 -17.86
CA ILE A 35 20.04 -11.72 -17.19
C ILE A 35 19.60 -12.74 -18.25
N GLN A 36 19.80 -14.04 -17.99
CA GLN A 36 19.32 -15.15 -18.84
C GLN A 36 17.79 -15.25 -18.80
N ASP A 37 17.21 -16.43 -18.58
CA ASP A 37 15.76 -16.64 -18.55
C ASP A 37 15.07 -16.08 -17.30
N LYS A 38 15.84 -15.53 -16.35
CA LYS A 38 15.31 -15.00 -15.10
C LYS A 38 14.61 -13.64 -15.34
N PRO A 39 13.52 -13.34 -14.62
CA PRO A 39 12.84 -12.05 -14.75
C PRO A 39 13.67 -10.88 -14.23
N LEU A 40 13.45 -9.70 -14.82
CA LEU A 40 13.81 -8.41 -14.23
C LEU A 40 12.55 -7.72 -13.72
N MET A 41 12.58 -7.17 -12.50
CA MET A 41 11.45 -6.43 -11.95
C MET A 41 11.63 -4.92 -12.08
N MET A 42 10.61 -4.24 -12.59
CA MET A 42 10.45 -2.79 -12.50
C MET A 42 9.51 -2.45 -11.34
N LEU A 43 10.08 -1.96 -10.24
CA LEU A 43 9.33 -1.64 -9.03
C LEU A 43 9.07 -0.13 -8.92
N GLY A 44 7.81 0.27 -9.06
CA GLY A 44 7.39 1.68 -8.97
C GLY A 44 6.27 1.92 -7.97
N LYS A 45 6.18 3.13 -7.40
CA LYS A 45 5.09 3.46 -6.46
C LYS A 45 3.70 3.36 -7.14
N ILE A 46 2.65 3.28 -6.33
CA ILE A 46 1.26 3.15 -6.80
C ILE A 46 0.86 4.43 -7.53
N GLN A 47 0.35 4.34 -8.75
CA GLN A 47 0.07 5.50 -9.62
C GLN A 47 1.29 6.41 -9.89
N SER A 48 2.53 5.89 -9.81
CA SER A 48 3.74 6.68 -10.08
C SER A 48 3.98 6.99 -11.57
N GLY A 49 3.27 6.31 -12.48
CA GLY A 49 3.49 6.42 -13.93
C GLY A 49 4.28 5.27 -14.55
N LYS A 50 4.35 4.09 -13.92
CA LYS A 50 5.07 2.88 -14.41
C LYS A 50 4.91 2.57 -15.90
N THR A 51 3.70 2.73 -16.43
CA THR A 51 3.40 2.52 -17.86
C THR A 51 4.27 3.35 -18.78
N ARG A 52 4.55 4.60 -18.42
CA ARG A 52 5.42 5.48 -19.21
C ARG A 52 6.84 4.93 -19.29
N SER A 53 7.36 4.41 -18.17
CA SER A 53 8.70 3.84 -18.11
C SER A 53 8.82 2.57 -18.94
N PHE A 54 7.87 1.63 -18.85
CA PHE A 54 7.97 0.41 -19.65
C PHE A 54 7.69 0.66 -21.14
N ILE A 55 6.90 1.69 -21.51
CA ILE A 55 6.80 2.15 -22.91
C ILE A 55 8.17 2.59 -23.43
N GLY A 56 8.90 3.38 -22.65
CA GLY A 56 10.25 3.78 -23.02
C GLY A 56 11.22 2.59 -23.13
N VAL A 57 11.04 1.56 -22.28
CA VAL A 57 11.78 0.29 -22.39
C VAL A 57 11.45 -0.44 -23.68
N ILE A 58 10.18 -0.52 -24.10
CA ILE A 58 9.79 -1.10 -25.40
C ILE A 58 10.49 -0.36 -26.54
N SER A 59 10.45 0.98 -26.53
CA SER A 59 11.09 1.80 -27.56
C SER A 59 12.58 1.55 -27.66
N LEU A 60 13.28 1.53 -26.52
CA LEU A 60 14.71 1.25 -26.51
C LEU A 60 15.02 -0.20 -26.90
N ALA A 61 14.17 -1.16 -26.54
CA ALA A 61 14.32 -2.54 -26.98
C ALA A 61 14.15 -2.68 -28.51
N PHE A 62 13.19 -1.97 -29.12
CA PHE A 62 13.01 -1.98 -30.57
C PHE A 62 14.21 -1.42 -31.34
N ASP A 63 14.87 -0.40 -30.78
CA ASP A 63 16.14 0.12 -31.30
C ASP A 63 17.33 -0.85 -31.10
N ASN A 64 17.17 -1.90 -30.28
CA ASN A 64 18.20 -2.88 -29.94
C ASN A 64 17.77 -4.31 -30.33
N ASP A 65 17.28 -4.47 -31.55
CA ASP A 65 16.94 -5.75 -32.21
C ASP A 65 15.74 -6.54 -31.64
N TYR A 66 14.88 -5.94 -30.81
CA TYR A 66 13.61 -6.60 -30.45
C TYR A 66 12.53 -6.33 -31.49
N ASP A 67 11.73 -7.33 -31.80
CA ASP A 67 10.74 -7.26 -32.89
C ASP A 67 9.30 -7.27 -32.37
N LEU A 68 9.07 -7.93 -31.24
CA LEU A 68 7.76 -8.13 -30.66
C LEU A 68 7.78 -7.75 -29.18
N ALA A 69 6.85 -6.88 -28.77
CA ALA A 69 6.54 -6.61 -27.38
C ALA A 69 5.15 -7.17 -27.04
N ILE A 70 5.08 -8.08 -26.07
CA ILE A 70 3.83 -8.62 -25.53
C ILE A 70 3.57 -7.96 -24.18
N VAL A 71 2.47 -7.20 -24.08
CA VAL A 71 2.08 -6.52 -22.85
C VAL A 71 0.95 -7.29 -22.19
N LEU A 72 1.29 -8.09 -21.17
CA LEU A 72 0.32 -8.79 -20.36
C LEU A 72 -0.32 -7.81 -19.37
N THR A 73 -1.58 -7.45 -19.61
CA THR A 73 -2.34 -6.50 -18.79
C THR A 73 -3.35 -7.21 -17.89
N LYS A 74 -3.92 -6.48 -16.93
CA LYS A 74 -4.88 -7.01 -15.94
C LYS A 74 -6.08 -7.67 -16.58
N ASN A 75 -6.74 -8.57 -15.84
CA ASN A 75 -7.97 -9.24 -16.25
C ASN A 75 -9.18 -8.29 -16.26
N SER A 76 -9.14 -7.24 -17.09
CA SER A 76 -10.24 -6.30 -17.31
C SER A 76 -10.26 -5.83 -18.75
N ASN A 77 -11.42 -5.89 -19.40
CA ASN A 77 -11.56 -5.43 -20.78
C ASN A 77 -11.33 -3.91 -20.92
N ALA A 78 -11.76 -3.14 -19.92
CA ALA A 78 -11.57 -1.69 -19.90
C ALA A 78 -10.08 -1.32 -19.82
N LEU A 79 -9.33 -2.01 -18.95
CA LEU A 79 -7.89 -1.77 -18.77
C LEU A 79 -7.06 -2.25 -19.98
N ALA A 80 -7.47 -3.35 -20.63
CA ALA A 80 -6.86 -3.78 -21.88
C ALA A 80 -7.05 -2.72 -22.97
N LYS A 81 -8.28 -2.27 -23.20
CA LYS A 81 -8.56 -1.17 -24.15
C LYS A 81 -7.78 0.10 -23.83
N GLN A 82 -7.71 0.47 -22.55
CA GLN A 82 -6.94 1.64 -22.11
C GLN A 82 -5.44 1.47 -22.41
N THR A 83 -4.87 0.31 -22.10
CA THR A 83 -3.46 0.03 -22.36
C THR A 83 -3.18 0.10 -23.86
N THR A 84 -4.03 -0.50 -24.69
CA THR A 84 -3.93 -0.46 -26.15
C THR A 84 -4.08 0.95 -26.72
N ALA A 85 -5.05 1.73 -26.23
CA ALA A 85 -5.25 3.11 -26.67
C ALA A 85 -4.04 3.99 -26.32
N ARG A 86 -3.52 3.85 -25.10
CA ARG A 86 -2.32 4.55 -24.66
C ARG A 86 -1.10 4.18 -25.50
N MET A 87 -0.91 2.90 -25.81
CA MET A 87 0.16 2.44 -26.70
C MET A 87 0.01 3.04 -28.10
N ASN A 88 -1.19 3.02 -28.68
CA ASN A 88 -1.44 3.63 -29.99
C ASN A 88 -1.15 5.14 -29.99
N GLN A 89 -1.52 5.86 -28.93
CA GLN A 89 -1.23 7.28 -28.81
C GLN A 89 0.28 7.54 -28.71
N GLU A 90 0.97 6.75 -27.87
CA GLU A 90 2.40 6.90 -27.60
C GLU A 90 3.25 6.53 -28.83
N PHE A 91 2.82 5.55 -29.63
CA PHE A 91 3.52 5.13 -30.85
C PHE A 91 2.90 5.69 -32.14
N LYS A 92 2.02 6.69 -32.04
CA LYS A 92 1.24 7.17 -33.18
C LYS A 92 2.11 7.57 -34.38
N GLN A 93 3.15 8.37 -34.14
CA GLN A 93 4.04 8.83 -35.20
C GLN A 93 4.68 7.64 -35.95
N PHE A 94 5.25 6.68 -35.22
CA PHE A 94 5.88 5.50 -35.82
C PHE A 94 4.90 4.58 -36.53
N LYS A 95 3.63 4.56 -36.09
CA LYS A 95 2.57 3.82 -36.75
C LYS A 95 2.17 4.49 -38.07
N ASP A 96 2.06 5.82 -38.07
CA ASP A 96 1.78 6.61 -39.27
C ASP A 96 2.92 6.47 -40.31
N ASP A 97 4.14 6.19 -39.84
CA ASP A 97 5.33 5.91 -40.66
C ASP A 97 5.54 4.41 -40.98
N ASP A 98 4.56 3.54 -40.68
CA ASP A 98 4.60 2.09 -40.94
C ASP A 98 5.75 1.31 -40.24
N LEU A 99 6.31 1.84 -39.16
CA LEU A 99 7.41 1.21 -38.42
C LEU A 99 6.94 0.23 -37.34
N VAL A 100 5.76 0.48 -36.76
CA VAL A 100 5.20 -0.31 -35.67
C VAL A 100 3.69 -0.43 -35.77
N ASP A 101 3.17 -1.60 -35.43
CA ASP A 101 1.73 -1.82 -35.26
C ASP A 101 1.39 -2.25 -33.82
N VAL A 102 0.23 -1.76 -33.35
CA VAL A 102 -0.26 -1.99 -31.98
C VAL A 102 -1.63 -2.66 -32.03
N TYR A 103 -1.74 -3.86 -31.47
CA TYR A 103 -2.96 -4.66 -31.46
C TYR A 103 -3.41 -5.04 -30.04
N ASP A 104 -4.73 -5.12 -29.84
CA ASP A 104 -5.31 -5.96 -28.79
C ASP A 104 -5.49 -7.36 -29.40
N ILE A 105 -5.04 -8.41 -28.69
CA ILE A 105 -5.15 -9.81 -29.17
C ILE A 105 -6.59 -10.21 -29.54
N MET A 106 -7.60 -9.54 -28.97
CA MET A 106 -9.01 -9.77 -29.27
C MET A 106 -9.50 -9.08 -30.54
N CYS A 107 -8.77 -8.08 -31.03
CA CYS A 107 -9.12 -7.26 -32.19
C CYS A 107 -8.08 -7.39 -33.31
N MET A 108 -7.34 -8.50 -33.34
CA MET A 108 -6.38 -8.79 -34.41
C MET A 108 -7.10 -9.11 -35.72
N PRO A 109 -6.52 -8.73 -36.86
CA PRO A 109 -6.99 -9.21 -38.15
C PRO A 109 -6.84 -10.74 -38.24
N PRO A 110 -7.65 -11.41 -39.08
CA PRO A 110 -7.61 -12.87 -39.23
C PRO A 110 -6.26 -13.37 -39.74
N ASP A 111 -5.62 -12.60 -40.62
CA ASP A 111 -4.31 -12.84 -41.17
C ASP A 111 -3.52 -11.52 -41.26
N LEU A 112 -2.21 -11.59 -41.01
CA LEU A 112 -1.24 -10.54 -41.29
C LEU A 112 -0.44 -10.89 -42.55
N SER A 113 -0.24 -9.89 -43.40
CA SER A 113 0.66 -9.94 -44.54
C SER A 113 2.12 -9.93 -44.10
N LYS A 114 3.04 -10.30 -45.00
CA LYS A 114 4.49 -10.20 -44.73
C LYS A 114 4.92 -8.78 -44.40
N PHE A 115 4.37 -7.79 -45.10
CA PHE A 115 4.65 -6.38 -44.84
C PHE A 115 4.29 -5.96 -43.41
N GLU A 116 3.14 -6.39 -42.90
CA GLU A 116 2.75 -6.13 -41.50
C GLU A 116 3.63 -6.88 -40.50
N LEU A 117 4.06 -8.10 -40.84
CA LEU A 117 4.95 -8.90 -39.99
C LEU A 117 6.39 -8.37 -39.97
N ASP A 118 6.83 -7.63 -40.99
CA ASP A 118 8.16 -7.03 -41.05
C ASP A 118 8.29 -5.79 -40.13
N LYS A 119 7.15 -5.19 -39.75
CA LYS A 119 7.10 -4.10 -38.77
C LYS A 119 7.42 -4.60 -37.37
N LYS A 120 7.72 -3.67 -36.45
CA LYS A 120 7.71 -3.94 -35.01
C LYS A 120 6.26 -4.15 -34.54
N LEU A 121 6.04 -5.07 -33.61
CA LEU A 121 4.69 -5.39 -33.14
C LEU A 121 4.57 -5.19 -31.63
N ILE A 122 3.50 -4.53 -31.19
CA ILE A 122 3.09 -4.45 -29.80
C ILE A 122 1.73 -5.13 -29.66
N ILE A 123 1.66 -6.25 -28.92
CA ILE A 123 0.41 -6.98 -28.70
C ILE A 123 0.03 -6.90 -27.22
N VAL A 124 -1.09 -6.24 -26.95
CA VAL A 124 -1.70 -6.17 -25.61
C VAL A 124 -2.56 -7.39 -25.38
N VAL A 125 -2.27 -8.13 -24.31
CA VAL A 125 -2.93 -9.39 -23.96
C VAL A 125 -3.50 -9.27 -22.55
N LYS A 126 -4.83 -9.24 -22.44
CA LYS A 126 -5.51 -9.37 -21.15
C LYS A 126 -5.20 -10.74 -20.54
N LYS A 127 -4.73 -10.79 -19.28
CA LYS A 127 -4.46 -12.01 -18.51
C LYS A 127 -5.75 -12.77 -18.17
N GLU A 128 -6.28 -13.47 -19.16
CA GLU A 128 -7.51 -14.26 -19.08
C GLU A 128 -7.32 -15.61 -19.78
N LYS A 129 -8.04 -16.62 -19.31
CA LYS A 129 -7.87 -18.04 -19.66
C LYS A 129 -7.88 -18.36 -21.16
N ASN A 130 -8.49 -17.52 -22.00
CA ASN A 130 -8.62 -17.75 -23.44
C ASN A 130 -7.69 -16.85 -24.27
N ASN A 131 -7.27 -15.71 -23.73
CA ASN A 131 -6.48 -14.72 -24.47
C ASN A 131 -5.01 -15.11 -24.62
N ILE A 132 -4.40 -15.73 -23.59
CA ILE A 132 -3.01 -16.22 -23.69
C ILE A 132 -2.90 -17.40 -24.68
N PRO A 133 -3.81 -18.40 -24.70
CA PRO A 133 -3.84 -19.41 -25.76
C PRO A 133 -3.98 -18.84 -27.18
N LYS A 134 -4.76 -17.77 -27.38
CA LYS A 134 -4.82 -17.08 -28.68
C LYS A 134 -3.46 -16.48 -29.06
N MET A 135 -2.75 -15.90 -28.10
CA MET A 135 -1.40 -15.39 -28.33
C MET A 135 -0.41 -16.50 -28.69
N LEU A 136 -0.46 -17.65 -27.99
CA LEU A 136 0.33 -18.83 -28.30
C LEU A 136 0.07 -19.33 -29.72
N ASN A 137 -1.20 -19.41 -30.13
CA ASN A 137 -1.57 -19.80 -31.49
C ASN A 137 -1.04 -18.80 -32.53
N PHE A 138 -1.08 -17.51 -32.24
CA PHE A 138 -0.53 -16.47 -33.11
C PHE A 138 0.99 -16.64 -33.30
N ILE A 139 1.72 -16.87 -32.20
CA ILE A 139 3.18 -17.12 -32.24
C ILE A 139 3.51 -18.32 -33.10
N LYS A 140 2.78 -19.43 -32.93
CA LYS A 140 2.96 -20.66 -33.70
C LYS A 140 2.63 -20.48 -35.18
N LYS A 141 1.53 -19.77 -35.48
CA LYS A 141 1.07 -19.52 -36.85
C LYS A 141 2.11 -18.79 -37.69
N TYR A 142 2.82 -17.84 -37.10
CA TYR A 142 3.80 -16.98 -37.80
C TYR A 142 5.26 -17.28 -37.44
N ALA A 143 5.51 -18.37 -36.72
CA ALA A 143 6.86 -18.83 -36.34
C ALA A 143 7.74 -17.75 -35.67
N PHE A 144 7.15 -16.93 -34.79
CA PHE A 144 7.89 -15.91 -34.01
C PHE A 144 8.97 -16.51 -33.09
N ASN A 145 8.99 -17.83 -32.92
CA ASN A 145 9.92 -18.57 -32.08
C ASN A 145 11.32 -18.78 -32.68
N VAL A 146 11.49 -18.65 -34.01
CA VAL A 146 12.75 -19.02 -34.68
C VAL A 146 13.67 -17.83 -34.92
N ASP A 147 13.14 -16.67 -35.32
CA ASP A 147 13.96 -15.54 -35.83
C ASP A 147 13.73 -14.19 -35.13
N LYS A 148 12.76 -14.09 -34.21
CA LYS A 148 12.34 -12.80 -33.63
C LYS A 148 12.71 -12.71 -32.14
N LYS A 149 13.36 -11.63 -31.73
CA LYS A 149 13.58 -11.35 -30.29
C LYS A 149 12.32 -10.75 -29.68
N CYS A 150 11.86 -11.34 -28.58
CA CYS A 150 10.60 -10.96 -27.94
C CYS A 150 10.82 -10.34 -26.56
N LEU A 151 10.06 -9.30 -26.26
CA LEU A 151 9.98 -8.70 -24.94
C LEU A 151 8.59 -8.97 -24.36
N ILE A 152 8.52 -9.60 -23.19
CA ILE A 152 7.25 -9.79 -22.46
C ILE A 152 7.25 -8.88 -21.25
N ILE A 153 6.25 -8.01 -21.17
CA ILE A 153 6.02 -7.10 -20.06
C ILE A 153 4.78 -7.56 -19.32
N ASP A 154 4.97 -8.00 -18.08
CA ASP A 154 3.91 -8.41 -17.19
C ASP A 154 3.52 -7.26 -16.26
N ASP A 155 2.49 -6.51 -16.65
CA ASP A 155 1.99 -5.39 -15.85
C ASP A 155 1.14 -5.89 -14.68
N GLU A 156 1.51 -5.46 -13.48
CA GLU A 156 1.01 -5.97 -12.20
C GLU A 156 1.19 -7.49 -12.09
N ALA A 157 2.45 -7.89 -12.21
CA ALA A 157 2.93 -9.26 -12.15
C ALA A 157 2.58 -9.98 -10.84
N ASP A 158 2.33 -9.23 -9.77
CA ASP A 158 1.99 -9.74 -8.45
C ASP A 158 0.58 -10.35 -8.34
N PHE A 159 -0.27 -10.21 -9.37
CA PHE A 159 -1.68 -10.61 -9.33
C PHE A 159 -1.97 -12.03 -9.84
N CYS A 160 -1.82 -12.29 -11.15
CA CYS A 160 -2.23 -13.55 -11.78
C CYS A 160 -1.07 -14.41 -12.28
N SER A 161 0.14 -13.87 -12.28
CA SER A 161 1.33 -14.53 -12.82
C SER A 161 2.03 -15.41 -11.79
N ILE A 162 1.45 -15.49 -10.58
CA ILE A 162 1.94 -16.25 -9.44
C ILE A 162 0.78 -17.07 -8.86
N GLY A 163 1.07 -18.32 -8.52
CA GLY A 163 0.20 -19.12 -7.67
C GLY A 163 0.25 -20.59 -8.01
N TYR A 164 0.14 -21.41 -6.96
CA TYR A 164 0.05 -22.85 -7.04
C TYR A 164 -1.28 -23.29 -6.45
N ASP A 165 -1.94 -24.24 -7.10
CA ASP A 165 -3.10 -24.93 -6.55
C ASP A 165 -2.64 -26.32 -6.11
N LYS A 166 -3.01 -26.73 -4.89
CA LYS A 166 -2.76 -28.10 -4.41
C LYS A 166 -3.82 -29.00 -5.02
N ASN A 167 -3.39 -29.99 -5.80
CA ASN A 167 -4.27 -31.04 -6.27
C ASN A 167 -4.77 -31.83 -5.06
N LYS A 168 -6.10 -31.90 -4.87
CA LYS A 168 -6.70 -32.50 -3.68
C LYS A 168 -6.53 -34.02 -3.62
N ASP A 169 -6.28 -34.66 -4.77
CA ASP A 169 -6.22 -36.11 -4.88
C ASP A 169 -4.77 -36.63 -4.85
N THR A 170 -3.81 -35.88 -5.41
CA THR A 170 -2.40 -36.29 -5.49
C THR A 170 -1.48 -35.58 -4.50
N GLU A 171 -1.98 -34.55 -3.80
CA GLU A 171 -1.22 -33.63 -2.96
C GLU A 171 -0.07 -32.86 -3.64
N ILE A 172 0.07 -32.98 -4.96
CA ILE A 172 1.05 -32.27 -5.78
C ILE A 172 0.58 -30.83 -5.99
N PHE A 173 1.54 -29.90 -6.02
CA PHE A 173 1.27 -28.50 -6.34
C PHE A 173 1.36 -28.29 -7.85
N ASP A 174 0.34 -27.70 -8.46
CA ASP A 174 0.30 -27.33 -9.87
C ASP A 174 0.26 -25.80 -10.02
N LEU A 175 0.81 -25.26 -11.11
CA LEU A 175 0.65 -23.84 -11.42
C LEU A 175 -0.83 -23.49 -11.65
N ARG A 176 -1.27 -22.35 -11.13
CA ARG A 176 -2.57 -21.79 -11.52
C ARG A 176 -2.63 -21.61 -13.03
N LYS A 177 -3.79 -21.86 -13.63
CA LYS A 177 -3.98 -21.88 -15.09
C LYS A 177 -3.32 -20.70 -15.84
N ILE A 178 -3.48 -19.47 -15.36
CA ILE A 178 -2.88 -18.29 -16.01
C ILE A 178 -1.34 -18.29 -15.88
N ALA A 179 -0.81 -18.64 -14.71
CA ALA A 179 0.63 -18.75 -14.50
C ALA A 179 1.26 -19.84 -15.39
N SER A 180 0.57 -20.98 -15.58
CA SER A 180 0.98 -22.03 -16.54
C SER A 180 1.02 -21.49 -17.97
N GLN A 181 -0.03 -20.79 -18.41
CA GLN A 181 -0.10 -20.23 -19.76
C GLN A 181 0.99 -19.17 -20.03
N ILE A 182 1.35 -18.37 -19.02
CA ILE A 182 2.49 -17.43 -19.12
C ILE A 182 3.81 -18.20 -19.19
N ASN A 183 3.97 -19.29 -18.44
CA ASN A 183 5.14 -20.15 -18.52
C ASN A 183 5.30 -20.77 -19.91
N GLU A 184 4.22 -21.33 -20.47
CA GLU A 184 4.18 -21.86 -21.84
C GLU A 184 4.56 -20.78 -22.87
N LEU A 185 4.03 -19.57 -22.73
CA LEU A 185 4.39 -18.44 -23.59
C LEU A 185 5.88 -18.12 -23.55
N ARG A 186 6.51 -18.22 -22.38
CA ARG A 186 7.95 -17.99 -22.21
C ARG A 186 8.81 -19.14 -22.74
N LEU A 187 8.30 -20.38 -22.74
CA LEU A 187 9.01 -21.54 -23.29
C LEU A 187 9.02 -21.52 -24.83
N GLU A 188 7.93 -21.04 -25.43
CA GLU A 188 7.76 -20.99 -26.89
C GLU A 188 8.53 -19.83 -27.55
N LEU A 189 9.04 -18.87 -26.79
CA LEU A 189 9.71 -17.67 -27.31
C LEU A 189 11.11 -17.50 -26.74
N THR A 190 12.04 -17.10 -27.60
CA THR A 190 13.28 -16.46 -27.16
C THR A 190 12.96 -15.06 -26.65
N CYS A 191 12.69 -14.94 -25.35
CA CYS A 191 12.16 -13.70 -24.77
C CYS A 191 12.85 -13.23 -23.49
N LYS A 192 12.80 -11.91 -23.27
CA LYS A 192 13.08 -11.29 -21.98
C LYS A 192 11.77 -11.03 -21.24
N PHE A 193 11.75 -11.33 -19.95
CA PHE A 193 10.55 -11.22 -19.13
C PHE A 193 10.71 -10.12 -18.07
N ILE A 194 9.94 -9.04 -18.22
CA ILE A 194 9.93 -7.90 -17.30
C ILE A 194 8.66 -7.93 -16.47
N GLN A 195 8.81 -7.95 -15.15
CA GLN A 195 7.71 -7.87 -14.20
C GLN A 195 7.55 -6.43 -13.73
N VAL A 196 6.42 -5.79 -14.01
CA VAL A 196 6.15 -4.41 -13.57
C VAL A 196 5.18 -4.46 -12.40
N THR A 197 5.53 -3.89 -11.24
CA THR A 197 4.62 -3.86 -10.09
C THR A 197 4.88 -2.69 -9.13
N ALA A 198 3.91 -2.41 -8.26
CA ALA A 198 4.09 -1.61 -7.05
C ALA A 198 4.23 -2.44 -5.77
N THR A 199 3.96 -3.73 -5.85
CA THR A 199 3.85 -4.65 -4.72
C THR A 199 4.78 -5.83 -5.00
N PRO A 200 6.08 -5.71 -4.69
CA PRO A 200 7.12 -6.66 -5.11
C PRO A 200 7.09 -7.98 -4.33
N TYR A 201 6.32 -8.01 -3.24
CA TYR A 201 6.35 -9.07 -2.23
C TYR A 201 6.21 -10.44 -2.88
N SER A 202 5.05 -10.74 -3.47
CA SER A 202 4.70 -12.07 -3.98
C SER A 202 5.71 -12.64 -5.01
N LEU A 203 6.41 -11.77 -5.75
CA LEU A 203 7.42 -12.14 -6.75
C LEU A 203 8.72 -12.62 -6.10
N TYR A 204 9.17 -11.98 -5.02
CA TYR A 204 10.45 -12.31 -4.39
C TYR A 204 10.46 -13.61 -3.59
N LEU A 205 9.29 -14.16 -3.25
CA LEU A 205 9.20 -15.44 -2.51
C LEU A 205 8.84 -16.61 -3.38
N GLN A 206 8.84 -16.42 -4.69
CA GLN A 206 8.90 -17.57 -5.58
C GLN A 206 10.21 -18.31 -5.31
N PRO A 207 10.20 -19.65 -5.23
CA PRO A 207 11.41 -20.40 -4.98
C PRO A 207 12.42 -20.18 -6.12
N GLU A 208 13.72 -20.34 -5.83
CA GLU A 208 14.76 -20.11 -6.84
C GLU A 208 14.69 -21.13 -7.98
N SER A 209 14.26 -22.34 -7.66
CA SER A 209 13.97 -23.43 -8.59
C SER A 209 12.59 -24.02 -8.26
N ILE A 210 11.76 -24.23 -9.26
CA ILE A 210 10.45 -24.85 -9.14
C ILE A 210 10.54 -26.21 -9.82
N ASN A 211 10.54 -27.30 -9.04
CA ASN A 211 10.42 -28.67 -9.56
C ASN A 211 9.01 -29.18 -9.27
N LEU A 212 8.08 -28.99 -10.22
CA LEU A 212 6.71 -29.50 -10.13
C LEU A 212 6.51 -30.57 -11.21
N GLY A 213 6.94 -31.81 -10.94
CA GLY A 213 6.69 -32.95 -11.84
C GLY A 213 7.23 -32.80 -13.27
N GLU A 214 6.54 -33.42 -14.24
CA GLU A 214 6.88 -33.40 -15.68
C GLU A 214 6.51 -32.04 -16.31
N GLY A 215 7.42 -31.08 -16.27
CA GLY A 215 7.32 -29.83 -17.03
C GLY A 215 8.44 -28.83 -16.71
N GLU A 216 9.01 -28.20 -17.75
CA GLU A 216 10.00 -27.12 -17.55
C GLU A 216 9.29 -25.85 -17.07
N ILE A 217 9.76 -25.27 -15.96
CA ILE A 217 9.22 -24.02 -15.41
C ILE A 217 10.31 -22.96 -15.43
N LYS A 218 10.05 -21.88 -16.16
CA LYS A 218 10.95 -20.73 -16.19
C LYS A 218 10.91 -20.00 -14.84
N PRO A 219 12.04 -19.47 -14.33
CA PRO A 219 12.09 -18.79 -13.04
C PRO A 219 11.09 -17.63 -12.94
N ILE A 220 10.44 -17.47 -11.78
CA ILE A 220 9.48 -16.38 -11.51
C ILE A 220 10.09 -15.33 -10.56
N LYS A 221 11.00 -15.75 -9.67
CA LYS A 221 11.71 -14.84 -8.76
C LYS A 221 12.58 -13.87 -9.57
N PRO A 222 12.45 -12.54 -9.39
CA PRO A 222 13.29 -11.58 -10.08
C PRO A 222 14.77 -11.79 -9.76
N ALA A 223 15.62 -11.78 -10.79
CA ALA A 223 17.08 -11.78 -10.61
C ALA A 223 17.60 -10.38 -10.22
N ASN A 224 16.94 -9.33 -10.69
CA ASN A 224 17.32 -7.96 -10.42
C ASN A 224 16.07 -7.07 -10.35
N THR A 225 16.19 -5.95 -9.65
CA THR A 225 15.13 -4.94 -9.53
C THR A 225 15.66 -3.58 -9.96
N VAL A 226 14.89 -2.91 -10.81
CA VAL A 226 15.10 -1.50 -11.15
C VAL A 226 13.94 -0.70 -10.57
N LEU A 227 14.27 0.35 -9.82
CA LEU A 227 13.27 1.22 -9.23
C LEU A 227 12.79 2.23 -10.26
N VAL A 228 11.48 2.25 -10.48
CA VAL A 228 10.86 3.23 -11.35
C VAL A 228 10.78 4.56 -10.61
N PRO A 229 11.32 5.66 -11.17
CA PRO A 229 11.27 6.97 -10.54
C PRO A 229 9.83 7.51 -10.52
N TYR A 230 9.57 8.43 -9.60
CA TYR A 230 8.36 9.25 -9.58
C TYR A 230 8.77 10.72 -9.59
N GLY A 231 7.93 11.57 -10.18
CA GLY A 231 8.20 13.00 -10.31
C GLY A 231 7.82 13.81 -9.07
N GLU A 232 8.18 15.09 -9.10
CA GLU A 232 7.70 16.06 -8.12
C GLU A 232 6.16 16.15 -8.13
N GLY A 233 5.56 16.33 -6.96
CA GLY A 233 4.11 16.38 -6.78
C GLY A 233 3.43 15.01 -6.64
N TYR A 234 4.16 13.90 -6.69
CA TYR A 234 3.64 12.59 -6.31
C TYR A 234 3.38 12.52 -4.80
N ILE A 235 2.17 12.15 -4.41
CA ILE A 235 1.75 11.99 -3.02
C ILE A 235 1.51 10.51 -2.74
N GLY A 236 2.42 9.90 -1.98
CA GLY A 236 2.35 8.50 -1.58
C GLY A 236 2.07 8.32 -0.09
N GLY A 237 2.14 7.07 0.38
CA GLY A 237 1.83 6.73 1.78
C GLY A 237 2.70 7.43 2.82
N GLU A 238 3.95 7.77 2.49
CA GLU A 238 4.81 8.59 3.39
C GLU A 238 4.13 9.92 3.74
N TYR A 239 3.57 10.62 2.76
CA TYR A 239 2.87 11.89 3.02
C TYR A 239 1.64 11.70 3.90
N TYR A 240 0.92 10.59 3.70
CA TYR A 240 -0.28 10.27 4.47
C TYR A 240 0.01 9.83 5.90
N PHE A 241 1.15 9.16 6.17
CA PHE A 241 1.38 8.42 7.41
C PHE A 241 2.66 8.76 8.17
N ASP A 242 3.67 9.33 7.50
CA ASP A 242 4.94 9.76 8.08
C ASP A 242 4.90 11.26 8.42
N ARG A 243 4.61 11.55 9.69
CA ARG A 243 4.51 12.91 10.22
C ARG A 243 5.86 13.55 10.53
N GLU A 244 6.92 12.75 10.65
CA GLU A 244 8.26 13.28 10.88
C GLU A 244 8.80 13.87 9.58
N LYS A 245 8.59 13.15 8.46
CA LYS A 245 9.00 13.62 7.12
C LYS A 245 8.02 14.61 6.50
N TYR A 246 6.72 14.44 6.70
CA TYR A 246 5.68 15.30 6.14
C TYR A 246 4.67 15.74 7.22
N PRO A 247 5.00 16.78 8.02
CA PRO A 247 4.13 17.28 9.08
C PRO A 247 2.73 17.68 8.59
N LEU A 248 2.66 18.38 7.45
CA LEU A 248 1.41 18.85 6.82
C LEU A 248 0.44 17.72 6.41
N GLY A 249 0.90 16.47 6.40
CA GLY A 249 0.04 15.32 6.18
C GLY A 249 -1.03 15.15 7.27
N GLU A 250 -0.85 15.76 8.45
CA GLU A 250 -1.82 15.66 9.55
C GLU A 250 -3.22 16.15 9.18
N TYR A 251 -3.30 17.20 8.35
CA TYR A 251 -4.55 17.78 7.88
C TYR A 251 -5.33 16.88 6.92
N LEU A 252 -4.72 15.80 6.41
CA LEU A 252 -5.40 14.86 5.53
C LEU A 252 -6.32 13.92 6.31
N TYR A 253 -5.96 13.51 7.53
CA TYR A 253 -6.69 12.43 8.22
C TYR A 253 -7.94 12.93 8.96
N CYS A 254 -9.08 12.32 8.66
CA CYS A 254 -10.35 12.52 9.35
C CYS A 254 -10.84 11.18 9.95
N SER A 255 -10.95 11.11 11.27
CA SER A 255 -11.49 9.91 11.93
C SER A 255 -13.01 9.80 11.73
N ILE A 256 -13.48 8.61 11.40
CA ILE A 256 -14.91 8.24 11.41
C ILE A 256 -15.18 7.14 12.44
N ASP A 257 -16.43 7.05 12.92
CA ASP A 257 -16.85 6.00 13.87
C ASP A 257 -17.06 4.65 13.14
N ASN A 258 -16.63 3.55 13.76
CA ASN A 258 -16.88 2.20 13.26
C ASN A 258 -18.40 1.91 13.15
N LYS A 259 -19.23 2.43 14.05
CA LYS A 259 -20.69 2.27 14.03
C LYS A 259 -21.33 2.96 12.84
N GLU A 260 -20.78 4.11 12.43
CA GLU A 260 -21.23 4.84 11.26
C GLU A 260 -21.02 4.02 9.98
N LEU A 261 -19.87 3.36 9.85
CA LEU A 261 -19.60 2.46 8.71
C LEU A 261 -20.66 1.36 8.57
N GLU A 262 -21.16 0.81 9.67
CA GLU A 262 -22.21 -0.21 9.64
C GLU A 262 -23.57 0.36 9.20
N ILE A 263 -23.87 1.61 9.60
CA ILE A 263 -25.11 2.32 9.23
C ILE A 263 -25.16 2.61 7.73
N ILE A 264 -24.04 3.02 7.13
CA ILE A 264 -23.99 3.32 5.69
C ILE A 264 -23.94 2.05 4.82
N LYS A 265 -23.63 0.88 5.41
CA LYS A 265 -23.64 -0.42 4.71
C LYS A 265 -25.01 -1.08 4.68
N THR A 266 -25.79 -0.96 5.76
CA THR A 266 -27.04 -1.70 5.93
C THR A 266 -28.20 -0.80 6.32
N SER A 267 -29.38 -1.03 5.73
CA SER A 267 -30.59 -0.28 6.07
C SER A 267 -31.27 -0.90 7.28
N ASP A 268 -31.21 -0.21 8.42
CA ASP A 268 -32.00 -0.52 9.61
C ASP A 268 -32.55 0.78 10.21
N ARG A 269 -33.85 1.02 10.02
CA ARG A 269 -34.55 2.21 10.53
C ARG A 269 -34.53 2.33 12.05
N ARG A 270 -34.30 1.21 12.77
CA ARG A 270 -34.12 1.25 14.24
C ARG A 270 -32.77 1.84 14.62
N LYS A 271 -31.76 1.73 13.74
CA LYS A 271 -30.42 2.27 13.96
C LYS A 271 -30.33 3.73 13.53
N PHE A 272 -30.91 4.08 12.40
CA PHE A 272 -30.85 5.44 11.85
C PHE A 272 -32.12 5.78 11.07
N LYS A 273 -32.69 6.95 11.37
CA LYS A 273 -33.80 7.52 10.61
C LYS A 273 -33.25 8.49 9.58
N GLU A 274 -33.61 8.25 8.32
CA GLU A 274 -33.10 9.04 7.19
C GLU A 274 -33.60 10.50 7.22
N GLU A 275 -34.72 10.77 7.91
CA GLU A 275 -35.16 12.14 8.17
C GLU A 275 -34.16 12.98 8.98
N ASP A 276 -33.32 12.35 9.81
CA ASP A 276 -32.36 13.03 10.69
C ASP A 276 -30.98 13.19 10.04
N ILE A 277 -30.86 13.07 8.71
CA ILE A 277 -29.57 13.04 8.01
C ILE A 277 -28.72 14.30 8.20
N LEU A 278 -29.34 15.47 8.41
CA LEU A 278 -28.63 16.71 8.69
C LEU A 278 -28.21 16.85 10.16
N THR A 279 -28.95 16.25 11.10
CA THR A 279 -28.82 16.57 12.54
C THR A 279 -28.24 15.42 13.36
N SER A 280 -28.43 14.17 12.96
CA SER A 280 -27.97 13.00 13.70
C SER A 280 -26.44 12.96 13.82
N ASP A 281 -25.96 12.62 15.00
CA ASP A 281 -24.55 12.36 15.32
C ASP A 281 -24.03 11.05 14.69
N LYS A 282 -24.93 10.08 14.45
CA LYS A 282 -24.58 8.72 13.98
C LYS A 282 -23.97 8.64 12.58
N ILE A 283 -24.14 9.68 11.77
CA ILE A 283 -23.62 9.78 10.40
C ILE A 283 -22.83 11.08 10.17
N GLN A 284 -22.29 11.65 11.26
CA GLN A 284 -21.59 12.92 11.21
C GLN A 284 -20.37 12.85 10.28
N GLY A 285 -19.67 11.70 10.19
CA GLY A 285 -18.51 11.53 9.33
C GLY A 285 -18.83 11.68 7.85
N LEU A 286 -19.85 10.98 7.34
CA LEU A 286 -20.32 11.03 5.96
C LEU A 286 -20.87 12.43 5.64
N ARG A 287 -21.69 13.00 6.55
CA ARG A 287 -22.21 14.37 6.37
C ARG A 287 -21.07 15.38 6.24
N LYS A 288 -20.12 15.36 7.17
CA LYS A 288 -18.93 16.23 7.10
C LYS A 288 -18.12 15.97 5.85
N ALA A 289 -17.94 14.71 5.44
CA ALA A 289 -17.16 14.37 4.26
C ALA A 289 -17.75 14.95 2.97
N VAL A 290 -19.07 14.85 2.77
CA VAL A 290 -19.76 15.40 1.59
C VAL A 290 -19.75 16.93 1.63
N ILE A 291 -20.06 17.54 2.77
CA ILE A 291 -20.09 19.01 2.91
C ILE A 291 -18.68 19.59 2.71
N ASN A 292 -17.66 19.02 3.34
CA ASN A 292 -16.28 19.45 3.18
C ASN A 292 -15.79 19.26 1.74
N PHE A 293 -16.23 18.22 1.03
CA PHE A 293 -15.92 18.06 -0.39
C PHE A 293 -16.48 19.22 -1.23
N ILE A 294 -17.72 19.65 -0.96
CA ILE A 294 -18.33 20.79 -1.64
C ILE A 294 -17.59 22.09 -1.32
N ILE A 295 -17.32 22.35 -0.03
CA ILE A 295 -16.64 23.57 0.43
C ILE A 295 -15.21 23.62 -0.13
N GLY A 296 -14.43 22.55 0.02
CA GLY A 296 -13.06 22.47 -0.51
C GLY A 296 -13.00 22.64 -2.02
N GLY A 297 -13.95 22.05 -2.75
CA GLY A 297 -14.09 22.26 -4.18
C GLY A 297 -14.42 23.71 -4.55
N CYS A 298 -15.33 24.36 -3.82
CA CYS A 298 -15.67 25.78 -4.04
C CYS A 298 -14.48 26.70 -3.77
N ILE A 299 -13.72 26.47 -2.69
CA ILE A 299 -12.48 27.20 -2.39
C ILE A 299 -11.51 27.09 -3.56
N ARG A 300 -11.29 25.87 -4.09
CA ARG A 300 -10.39 25.66 -5.23
C ARG A 300 -10.91 26.32 -6.50
N ILE A 301 -12.21 26.29 -6.77
CA ILE A 301 -12.83 26.98 -7.91
C ILE A 301 -12.55 28.49 -7.83
N ILE A 302 -12.72 29.10 -6.65
CA ILE A 302 -12.45 30.53 -6.44
C ILE A 302 -10.97 30.84 -6.67
N GLN A 303 -10.06 30.07 -6.04
CA GLN A 303 -8.61 30.20 -6.23
C GLN A 303 -8.17 30.01 -7.69
N ASN A 304 -8.94 29.25 -8.48
CA ASN A 304 -8.69 29.05 -9.91
C ASN A 304 -9.44 30.07 -10.81
N GLY A 305 -9.90 31.20 -10.26
CA GLY A 305 -10.54 32.29 -11.00
C GLY A 305 -12.07 32.30 -10.98
N GLY A 306 -12.71 31.54 -10.08
CA GLY A 306 -14.15 31.62 -9.77
C GLY A 306 -15.11 30.96 -10.76
N SER A 307 -14.63 30.46 -11.91
CA SER A 307 -15.48 29.78 -12.90
C SER A 307 -15.59 28.28 -12.62
N PRO A 308 -16.79 27.69 -12.48
CA PRO A 308 -16.96 26.24 -12.31
C PRO A 308 -16.64 25.44 -13.59
N LYS A 309 -16.37 26.10 -14.72
CA LYS A 309 -16.07 25.45 -16.01
C LYS A 309 -14.57 25.17 -16.16
N GLY A 310 -14.24 24.16 -16.96
CA GLY A 310 -12.85 23.82 -17.35
C GLY A 310 -12.26 22.60 -16.61
N LYS A 311 -11.27 21.93 -17.21
CA LYS A 311 -10.66 20.68 -16.69
C LYS A 311 -10.03 20.87 -15.29
N LYS A 312 -9.52 22.07 -14.99
CA LYS A 312 -8.87 22.43 -13.71
C LYS A 312 -9.84 22.61 -12.54
N ASN A 313 -11.14 22.80 -12.82
CA ASN A 313 -12.20 23.07 -11.83
C ASN A 313 -13.15 21.89 -11.67
N LYS A 314 -12.65 20.69 -11.95
CA LYS A 314 -13.38 19.43 -11.77
C LYS A 314 -12.66 18.61 -10.73
N PHE A 315 -13.32 18.29 -9.63
CA PHE A 315 -12.76 17.57 -8.50
C PHE A 315 -13.49 16.25 -8.29
N SER A 316 -12.81 15.28 -7.69
CA SER A 316 -13.34 13.97 -7.41
C SER A 316 -13.28 13.61 -5.93
N PHE A 317 -14.23 12.78 -5.52
CA PHE A 317 -14.35 12.18 -4.20
C PHE A 317 -14.71 10.70 -4.39
N ILE A 318 -13.95 9.81 -3.78
CA ILE A 318 -14.25 8.37 -3.79
C ILE A 318 -14.80 7.94 -2.44
N ILE A 319 -15.88 7.16 -2.47
CA ILE A 319 -16.45 6.46 -1.32
C ILE A 319 -16.30 4.97 -1.56
N HIS A 320 -15.48 4.35 -0.71
CA HIS A 320 -15.05 2.98 -0.83
C HIS A 320 -15.10 2.24 0.49
N THR A 321 -16.20 1.54 0.73
CA THR A 321 -16.54 1.01 2.06
C THR A 321 -16.81 -0.49 2.06
N GLU A 322 -17.23 -1.08 0.94
CA GLU A 322 -17.64 -2.49 0.90
C GLU A 322 -17.42 -3.12 -0.50
N ILE A 323 -17.58 -4.44 -0.61
CA ILE A 323 -17.63 -5.15 -1.90
C ILE A 323 -19.06 -5.24 -2.44
N ALA A 324 -20.05 -5.33 -1.53
CA ALA A 324 -21.44 -5.60 -1.86
C ALA A 324 -22.11 -4.42 -2.61
N LYS A 325 -22.70 -4.72 -3.78
CA LYS A 325 -23.41 -3.74 -4.60
C LYS A 325 -24.58 -3.05 -3.88
N THR A 326 -25.26 -3.77 -2.98
CA THR A 326 -26.38 -3.26 -2.17
C THR A 326 -25.95 -2.13 -1.24
N ALA A 327 -24.75 -2.21 -0.66
CA ALA A 327 -24.18 -1.16 0.17
C ALA A 327 -23.90 0.11 -0.66
N HIS A 328 -23.45 -0.03 -1.91
CA HIS A 328 -23.22 1.12 -2.80
C HIS A 328 -24.51 1.86 -3.13
N THR A 329 -25.60 1.14 -3.44
CA THR A 329 -26.92 1.76 -3.68
C THR A 329 -27.41 2.50 -2.44
N ARG A 330 -27.23 1.92 -1.25
CA ARG A 330 -27.58 2.60 0.00
C ARG A 330 -26.79 3.90 0.19
N GLN A 331 -25.48 3.86 -0.06
CA GLN A 331 -24.62 5.04 0.07
C GLN A 331 -25.04 6.14 -0.91
N GLU A 332 -25.35 5.78 -2.15
CA GLU A 332 -25.88 6.71 -3.14
C GLU A 332 -27.18 7.34 -2.64
N ASN A 333 -28.14 6.53 -2.19
CA ASN A 333 -29.42 7.04 -1.67
C ASN A 333 -29.23 8.01 -0.50
N MET A 334 -28.32 7.69 0.44
CA MET A 334 -28.03 8.58 1.58
C MET A 334 -27.41 9.91 1.11
N ILE A 335 -26.48 9.86 0.16
CA ILE A 335 -25.86 11.08 -0.39
C ILE A 335 -26.87 11.90 -1.18
N SER A 336 -27.74 11.24 -1.95
CA SER A 336 -28.86 11.86 -2.67
C SER A 336 -29.77 12.62 -1.73
N LEU A 337 -30.22 11.95 -0.65
CA LEU A 337 -31.07 12.57 0.37
C LEU A 337 -30.35 13.72 1.09
N LEU A 338 -29.06 13.57 1.39
CA LEU A 338 -28.28 14.64 2.00
C LEU A 338 -28.23 15.88 1.11
N LEU A 339 -27.95 15.72 -0.18
CA LEU A 339 -27.90 16.80 -1.15
C LEU A 339 -29.27 17.45 -1.34
N GLU A 340 -30.35 16.66 -1.42
CA GLU A 340 -31.73 17.15 -1.50
C GLU A 340 -32.07 18.03 -0.30
N LYS A 341 -31.80 17.56 0.91
CA LYS A 341 -32.03 18.36 2.12
C LYS A 341 -31.17 19.61 2.18
N LEU A 342 -29.91 19.55 1.76
CA LEU A 342 -29.08 20.76 1.66
C LEU A 342 -29.67 21.76 0.66
N GLU A 343 -30.22 21.31 -0.46
CA GLU A 343 -30.91 22.16 -1.43
C GLU A 343 -32.17 22.82 -0.83
N GLU A 344 -32.98 22.08 -0.07
CA GLU A 344 -34.11 22.66 0.66
C GLU A 344 -33.68 23.75 1.65
N GLU A 345 -32.58 23.54 2.37
CA GLU A 345 -32.06 24.52 3.32
C GLU A 345 -31.53 25.79 2.63
N THR A 346 -31.03 25.69 1.39
CA THR A 346 -30.68 26.89 0.60
C THR A 346 -31.92 27.74 0.25
N LYS A 347 -33.08 27.11 0.05
CA LYS A 347 -34.34 27.81 -0.28
C LYS A 347 -34.91 28.56 0.92
N LYS A 348 -34.62 28.09 2.14
CA LYS A 348 -35.10 28.65 3.40
C LYS A 348 -34.13 29.66 4.03
N ASP A 349 -32.93 29.83 3.46
CA ASP A 349 -31.79 30.56 4.06
C ASP A 349 -31.57 30.16 5.53
N SER A 350 -31.42 28.85 5.76
CA SER A 350 -31.42 28.34 7.13
C SER A 350 -30.10 28.61 7.88
N ASN A 351 -30.23 28.87 9.18
CA ASN A 351 -29.08 28.98 10.08
C ASN A 351 -28.24 27.70 10.12
N LEU A 352 -28.85 26.53 9.88
CA LEU A 352 -28.17 25.24 9.91
C LEU A 352 -27.16 25.09 8.77
N LEU A 353 -27.55 25.48 7.54
CA LEU A 353 -26.62 25.45 6.40
C LEU A 353 -25.48 26.45 6.61
N ASN A 354 -25.79 27.66 7.08
CA ASN A 354 -24.77 28.66 7.42
C ASN A 354 -23.77 28.14 8.47
N GLN A 355 -24.25 27.41 9.47
CA GLN A 355 -23.39 26.76 10.46
C GLN A 355 -22.46 25.72 9.82
N PHE A 356 -22.98 24.84 8.95
CA PHE A 356 -22.14 23.85 8.26
C PHE A 356 -21.07 24.49 7.36
N ILE A 357 -21.42 25.57 6.64
CA ILE A 357 -20.48 26.30 5.80
C ILE A 357 -19.39 26.94 6.67
N ASN A 358 -19.76 27.58 7.79
CA ASN A 358 -18.82 28.20 8.71
C ASN A 358 -17.87 27.18 9.35
N GLU A 359 -18.40 26.06 9.85
CA GLU A 359 -17.59 24.97 10.41
C GLU A 359 -16.58 24.42 9.39
N GLY A 360 -17.02 24.17 8.15
CA GLY A 360 -16.14 23.69 7.09
C GLY A 360 -15.12 24.74 6.63
N TYR A 361 -15.50 26.02 6.59
CA TYR A 361 -14.60 27.12 6.24
C TYR A 361 -13.46 27.27 7.25
N GLU A 362 -13.78 27.39 8.55
CA GLU A 362 -12.74 27.51 9.59
C GLU A 362 -11.86 26.25 9.64
N TYR A 363 -12.45 25.07 9.40
CA TYR A 363 -11.70 23.82 9.29
C TYR A 363 -10.70 23.80 8.12
N PHE A 364 -11.07 24.31 6.94
CA PHE A 364 -10.14 24.41 5.81
C PHE A 364 -9.14 25.55 5.96
N LYS A 365 -9.50 26.65 6.61
CA LYS A 365 -8.62 27.79 6.87
C LYS A 365 -7.34 27.41 7.60
N GLU A 366 -7.44 26.60 8.65
CA GLU A 366 -6.25 26.09 9.35
C GLU A 366 -5.31 25.34 8.41
N SER A 367 -5.86 24.42 7.62
CA SER A 367 -5.12 23.60 6.65
C SER A 367 -4.55 24.42 5.50
N ILE A 368 -5.31 25.38 4.95
CA ILE A 368 -4.87 26.22 3.83
C ILE A 368 -3.74 27.15 4.26
N ASN A 369 -3.86 27.77 5.44
CA ASN A 369 -2.81 28.61 6.01
C ASN A 369 -1.53 27.82 6.31
N ALA A 370 -1.65 26.59 6.82
CA ALA A 370 -0.50 25.72 7.07
C ALA A 370 0.24 25.32 5.79
N TYR A 371 -0.47 25.28 4.65
CA TYR A 371 0.12 25.07 3.33
C TYR A 371 0.60 26.38 2.65
N GLU A 372 0.50 27.52 3.35
CA GLU A 372 0.91 28.85 2.89
C GLU A 372 0.15 29.34 1.65
N PHE A 373 -1.12 28.98 1.53
CA PHE A 373 -2.00 29.46 0.46
C PHE A 373 -3.00 30.50 0.97
N GLU A 374 -3.43 31.38 0.07
CA GLU A 374 -4.46 32.36 0.36
C GLU A 374 -5.85 31.70 0.41
N ILE A 375 -6.57 31.89 1.51
CA ILE A 375 -7.96 31.47 1.62
C ILE A 375 -8.89 32.58 1.09
N PRO A 376 -9.84 32.29 0.20
CA PRO A 376 -10.86 33.25 -0.21
C PRO A 376 -11.69 33.71 0.99
N ILE A 377 -12.27 34.92 0.93
CA ILE A 377 -13.07 35.43 2.05
C ILE A 377 -14.34 34.59 2.25
N PHE A 378 -14.80 34.51 3.51
CA PHE A 378 -15.93 33.67 3.90
C PHE A 378 -17.18 33.89 3.04
N GLU A 379 -17.53 35.14 2.73
CA GLU A 379 -18.73 35.47 1.95
C GLU A 379 -18.67 34.97 0.50
N GLU A 380 -17.49 34.94 -0.11
CA GLU A 380 -17.28 34.37 -1.45
C GLU A 380 -17.45 32.86 -1.43
N VAL A 381 -16.84 32.19 -0.43
CA VAL A 381 -16.96 30.74 -0.26
C VAL A 381 -18.42 30.37 0.00
N LYS A 382 -19.10 31.09 0.90
CA LYS A 382 -20.51 30.88 1.22
C LYS A 382 -21.39 31.02 -0.04
N SER A 383 -21.21 32.10 -0.79
CA SER A 383 -21.95 32.34 -2.04
C SER A 383 -21.70 31.23 -3.07
N CYS A 384 -20.45 30.78 -3.21
CA CYS A 384 -20.09 29.71 -4.13
C CYS A 384 -20.70 28.36 -3.70
N VAL A 385 -20.70 28.04 -2.40
CA VAL A 385 -21.27 26.79 -1.87
C VAL A 385 -22.79 26.76 -2.04
N ILE A 386 -23.49 27.86 -1.71
CA ILE A 386 -24.94 27.98 -1.93
C ILE A 386 -25.26 27.79 -3.41
N ARG A 387 -24.48 28.43 -4.29
CA ARG A 387 -24.61 28.25 -5.74
C ARG A 387 -24.34 26.82 -6.18
N ALA A 388 -23.29 26.17 -5.68
CA ALA A 388 -22.94 24.80 -6.04
C ALA A 388 -24.05 23.79 -5.68
N ILE A 389 -24.73 24.01 -4.55
CA ILE A 389 -25.87 23.21 -4.12
C ILE A 389 -27.09 23.52 -5.00
N LYS A 390 -27.46 24.80 -5.15
CA LYS A 390 -28.64 25.24 -5.91
C LYS A 390 -28.58 24.90 -7.40
N ASP A 391 -27.42 25.07 -8.01
CA ASP A 391 -27.16 24.77 -9.43
C ASP A 391 -26.75 23.29 -9.64
N GLN A 392 -26.81 22.46 -8.58
CA GLN A 392 -26.56 21.02 -8.62
C GLN A 392 -25.20 20.61 -9.23
N TRP A 393 -24.10 21.24 -8.79
CA TRP A 393 -22.75 20.95 -9.29
C TRP A 393 -22.22 19.56 -8.90
N VAL A 394 -22.86 18.89 -7.95
CA VAL A 394 -22.44 17.58 -7.44
C VAL A 394 -23.06 16.44 -8.26
N SER A 395 -22.22 15.67 -8.94
CA SER A 395 -22.62 14.40 -9.55
C SER A 395 -22.23 13.23 -8.66
N LYS A 396 -23.02 12.15 -8.73
CA LYS A 396 -22.83 10.90 -7.99
C LYS A 396 -22.96 9.74 -8.96
N VAL A 397 -22.01 8.81 -8.93
CA VAL A 397 -21.94 7.68 -9.86
C VAL A 397 -21.56 6.41 -9.12
N ILE A 398 -22.37 5.37 -9.26
CA ILE A 398 -22.03 4.04 -8.78
C ILE A 398 -21.24 3.29 -9.85
N VAL A 399 -20.10 2.71 -9.47
CA VAL A 399 -19.23 1.93 -10.37
C VAL A 399 -19.27 0.46 -9.96
N ASN A 400 -20.14 -0.32 -10.61
CA ASN A 400 -20.52 -1.68 -10.22
C ASN A 400 -20.24 -2.79 -11.25
N SER A 401 -19.91 -2.46 -12.50
CA SER A 401 -19.51 -3.42 -13.52
C SER A 401 -18.43 -2.86 -14.47
N GLU A 402 -17.71 -3.76 -15.17
CA GLU A 402 -16.73 -3.35 -16.19
C GLU A 402 -17.36 -2.64 -17.39
N ASN A 403 -18.61 -2.99 -17.72
CA ASN A 403 -19.34 -2.32 -18.79
C ASN A 403 -19.66 -0.87 -18.41
N ASP A 404 -19.97 -0.61 -17.13
CA ASP A 404 -20.17 0.75 -16.63
C ASP A 404 -18.88 1.57 -16.77
N ILE A 405 -17.71 0.98 -16.47
CA ILE A 405 -16.41 1.67 -16.58
C ILE A 405 -16.20 2.19 -18.00
N ASN A 406 -16.39 1.35 -19.03
CA ASN A 406 -16.14 1.76 -20.42
C ASN A 406 -16.95 2.99 -20.85
N ALA A 407 -18.18 3.15 -20.33
CA ALA A 407 -19.01 4.32 -20.60
C ALA A 407 -18.64 5.55 -19.75
N LEU A 408 -17.91 5.33 -18.65
CA LEU A 408 -17.54 6.34 -17.66
C LEU A 408 -16.09 6.81 -17.79
N LEU A 409 -15.27 6.21 -18.67
CA LEU A 409 -13.90 6.65 -18.92
C LEU A 409 -13.87 7.81 -19.93
N ASP A 410 -12.87 8.68 -19.80
CA ASP A 410 -12.47 9.65 -20.83
C ASP A 410 -11.42 9.06 -21.78
N ASP A 411 -10.99 9.87 -22.76
CA ASP A 411 -10.02 9.45 -23.79
C ASP A 411 -8.64 9.12 -23.19
N ASP A 412 -8.32 9.66 -22.01
CA ASP A 412 -7.10 9.37 -21.24
C ASP A 412 -7.25 8.07 -20.40
N GLY A 413 -8.42 7.41 -20.44
CA GLY A 413 -8.75 6.23 -19.65
C GLY A 413 -8.92 6.51 -18.15
N GLN A 414 -9.27 7.73 -17.77
CA GLN A 414 -9.60 8.12 -16.40
C GLN A 414 -11.11 8.23 -16.21
N LEU A 415 -11.60 8.18 -14.96
CA LEU A 415 -13.02 8.43 -14.71
C LEU A 415 -13.40 9.84 -15.16
N ARG A 416 -14.35 9.92 -16.09
CA ARG A 416 -14.83 11.16 -16.68
C ARG A 416 -15.48 12.04 -15.64
N LEU A 417 -14.86 13.19 -15.38
CA LEU A 417 -15.42 14.23 -14.53
C LEU A 417 -16.45 15.05 -15.34
N ARG A 418 -17.74 14.86 -15.06
CA ARG A 418 -18.83 15.49 -15.84
C ARG A 418 -19.22 16.85 -15.31
N THR A 419 -19.20 17.00 -13.98
CA THR A 419 -19.57 18.23 -13.27
C THR A 419 -18.36 18.79 -12.51
N PRO A 420 -18.45 19.97 -11.88
CA PRO A 420 -17.36 20.50 -11.06
C PRO A 420 -17.01 19.59 -9.87
N LEU A 421 -18.00 18.91 -9.29
CA LEU A 421 -17.82 18.04 -8.12
C LEU A 421 -18.36 16.64 -8.42
N ASN A 422 -17.52 15.60 -8.37
CA ASN A 422 -17.89 14.25 -8.78
C ASN A 422 -17.64 13.25 -7.65
N ILE A 423 -18.68 12.56 -7.19
CA ILE A 423 -18.61 11.51 -6.17
C ILE A 423 -18.72 10.14 -6.85
N PHE A 424 -17.70 9.31 -6.68
CA PHE A 424 -17.66 7.94 -7.18
C PHE A 424 -17.85 6.97 -6.02
N ILE A 425 -18.84 6.09 -6.13
CA ILE A 425 -19.20 5.10 -5.11
C ILE A 425 -18.96 3.72 -5.71
N GLY A 426 -18.17 2.88 -5.07
CA GLY A 426 -17.90 1.57 -5.64
C GLY A 426 -17.04 0.67 -4.79
N GLY A 427 -16.95 -0.58 -5.26
CA GLY A 427 -16.25 -1.66 -4.60
C GLY A 427 -14.97 -2.04 -5.34
N GLN A 428 -14.81 -3.32 -5.66
CA GLN A 428 -13.59 -3.90 -6.24
C GLN A 428 -13.21 -3.32 -7.61
N ILE A 429 -14.10 -2.57 -8.24
CA ILE A 429 -13.88 -2.00 -9.56
C ILE A 429 -13.18 -0.64 -9.49
N LEU A 430 -13.38 0.10 -8.40
CA LEU A 430 -12.57 1.28 -8.08
C LEU A 430 -11.19 0.88 -7.55
N ASP A 431 -11.07 -0.38 -7.12
CA ASP A 431 -9.80 -0.99 -6.79
C ASP A 431 -9.13 -1.49 -8.07
N ARG A 432 -7.96 -0.93 -8.38
CA ARG A 432 -7.00 -1.45 -9.38
C ARG A 432 -7.18 -0.87 -10.79
N GLY A 433 -6.06 -0.41 -11.36
CA GLY A 433 -5.94 0.02 -12.77
C GLY A 433 -6.50 1.40 -13.11
N ILE A 434 -7.62 1.82 -12.53
CA ILE A 434 -8.23 3.12 -12.85
C ILE A 434 -7.48 4.25 -12.15
N THR A 435 -7.12 5.28 -12.94
CA THR A 435 -6.55 6.54 -12.45
C THR A 435 -7.68 7.56 -12.30
N ILE A 436 -7.69 8.31 -11.20
CA ILE A 436 -8.74 9.27 -10.88
C ILE A 436 -8.09 10.64 -10.69
N SER A 437 -8.38 11.56 -11.61
CA SER A 437 -7.86 12.92 -11.56
C SER A 437 -8.54 13.76 -10.48
N ASN A 438 -7.78 14.73 -9.96
CA ASN A 438 -8.26 15.80 -9.08
C ASN A 438 -8.99 15.29 -7.83
N LEU A 439 -8.50 14.18 -7.27
CA LEU A 439 -9.06 13.55 -6.07
C LEU A 439 -8.74 14.39 -4.83
N ILE A 440 -9.76 15.00 -4.21
CA ILE A 440 -9.64 15.78 -2.98
C ILE A 440 -10.43 15.18 -1.81
N GLY A 441 -11.16 14.09 -2.03
CA GLY A 441 -11.82 13.33 -0.97
C GLY A 441 -11.59 11.85 -1.11
N PHE A 442 -11.35 11.16 -0.01
CA PHE A 442 -11.30 9.69 0.02
C PHE A 442 -11.97 9.18 1.30
N TYR A 443 -13.08 8.45 1.18
CA TYR A 443 -13.81 7.86 2.30
C TYR A 443 -13.64 6.35 2.26
N TYR A 444 -12.87 5.82 3.21
CA TYR A 444 -12.45 4.42 3.23
C TYR A 444 -12.96 3.70 4.47
N GLY A 445 -13.77 2.66 4.24
CA GLY A 445 -14.37 1.84 5.31
C GLY A 445 -14.19 0.34 5.10
N ARG A 446 -13.35 -0.07 4.14
CA ARG A 446 -13.14 -1.48 3.86
C ARG A 446 -12.33 -2.17 4.95
N ASN A 447 -12.92 -3.20 5.53
CA ASN A 447 -12.23 -4.13 6.41
C ASN A 447 -12.30 -5.54 5.81
N PRO A 448 -11.34 -5.92 4.95
CA PRO A 448 -11.23 -7.31 4.51
C PRO A 448 -11.12 -8.24 5.72
N GLN A 449 -11.97 -9.27 5.81
CA GLN A 449 -11.87 -10.29 6.87
C GLN A 449 -10.46 -10.95 6.93
N LYS A 450 -9.68 -10.82 5.86
CA LYS A 450 -8.30 -11.27 5.69
C LYS A 450 -7.51 -10.16 4.95
N MET A 451 -6.99 -9.14 5.65
CA MET A 451 -6.22 -8.06 5.02
C MET A 451 -4.80 -8.51 4.62
N GLN A 452 -4.60 -8.78 3.32
CA GLN A 452 -3.27 -8.95 2.73
C GLN A 452 -2.70 -7.60 2.27
N GLN A 453 -1.38 -7.43 2.36
CA GLN A 453 -0.68 -6.15 2.13
C GLN A 453 -0.96 -5.59 0.74
N ASP A 454 -0.84 -6.45 -0.26
CA ASP A 454 -1.05 -6.13 -1.65
C ASP A 454 -2.47 -5.61 -1.87
N THR A 455 -3.46 -6.16 -1.16
CA THR A 455 -4.85 -5.74 -1.27
C THR A 455 -5.05 -4.31 -0.75
N VAL A 456 -4.49 -3.98 0.41
CA VAL A 456 -4.68 -2.63 1.02
C VAL A 456 -3.94 -1.56 0.23
N LEU A 457 -2.69 -1.84 -0.16
CA LEU A 457 -1.90 -0.93 -0.97
C LEU A 457 -2.57 -0.69 -2.32
N GLN A 458 -3.01 -1.74 -3.01
CA GLN A 458 -3.64 -1.61 -4.33
C GLN A 458 -4.98 -0.82 -4.30
N HIS A 459 -5.64 -0.78 -3.15
CA HIS A 459 -6.86 0.01 -2.90
C HIS A 459 -6.57 1.47 -2.52
N SER A 460 -5.30 1.82 -2.26
CA SER A 460 -4.89 3.18 -1.86
C SER A 460 -4.87 4.14 -3.07
N ARG A 461 -6.04 4.31 -3.71
CA ARG A 461 -6.29 5.24 -4.82
C ARG A 461 -6.15 6.72 -4.41
N MET A 462 -6.01 6.98 -3.11
CA MET A 462 -5.67 8.30 -2.57
C MET A 462 -4.25 8.76 -2.94
N TYR A 463 -3.34 7.81 -3.27
CA TYR A 463 -2.01 8.13 -3.76
C TYR A 463 -2.04 8.52 -5.22
N GLY A 464 -1.16 9.43 -5.62
CA GLY A 464 -1.07 9.91 -6.99
C GLY A 464 -0.52 11.33 -7.04
N TYR A 465 -0.43 11.88 -8.24
CA TYR A 465 0.01 13.27 -8.43
C TYR A 465 -1.08 14.24 -7.97
N ARG A 466 -0.70 15.19 -7.11
CA ARG A 466 -1.63 16.22 -6.61
C ARG A 466 -0.89 17.52 -6.35
N SER A 467 -1.48 18.64 -6.77
CA SER A 467 -0.92 19.96 -6.45
C SER A 467 -1.02 20.24 -4.95
N LYS A 468 -0.09 21.04 -4.41
CA LYS A 468 -0.16 21.48 -3.01
C LYS A 468 -1.45 22.26 -2.70
N ASN A 469 -1.95 23.03 -3.66
CA ASN A 469 -3.25 23.71 -3.54
C ASN A 469 -4.38 22.71 -3.32
N ASP A 470 -4.46 21.63 -4.11
CA ASP A 470 -5.50 20.62 -3.93
C ASP A 470 -5.29 19.80 -2.64
N LEU A 471 -4.03 19.57 -2.22
CA LEU A 471 -3.73 18.92 -0.93
C LEU A 471 -4.25 19.70 0.27
N SER A 472 -4.20 21.03 0.22
CA SER A 472 -4.68 21.87 1.31
C SER A 472 -6.17 21.65 1.63
N VAL A 473 -6.96 21.21 0.64
CA VAL A 473 -8.38 20.85 0.79
C VAL A 473 -8.64 19.34 0.74
N THR A 474 -7.59 18.52 0.63
CA THR A 474 -7.76 17.07 0.51
C THR A 474 -8.05 16.43 1.87
N ARG A 475 -9.02 15.51 1.94
CA ARG A 475 -9.36 14.77 3.17
C ARG A 475 -9.51 13.26 2.95
N PHE A 476 -8.98 12.51 3.89
CA PHE A 476 -8.99 11.06 4.01
C PHE A 476 -9.80 10.64 5.24
N TYR A 477 -11.03 10.20 5.01
CA TYR A 477 -11.97 9.76 6.03
C TYR A 477 -11.83 8.25 6.22
N THR A 478 -11.36 7.82 7.40
CA THR A 478 -11.29 6.40 7.73
C THR A 478 -11.29 6.19 9.24
N THR A 479 -11.52 4.97 9.69
CA THR A 479 -11.52 4.66 11.11
C THR A 479 -10.09 4.65 11.63
N LYS A 480 -9.92 4.94 12.92
CA LYS A 480 -8.59 4.95 13.55
C LYS A 480 -7.85 3.62 13.40
N ASP A 481 -8.58 2.52 13.48
CA ASP A 481 -8.01 1.18 13.34
C ASP A 481 -7.50 0.93 11.93
N LEU A 482 -8.26 1.32 10.91
CA LEU A 482 -7.84 1.21 9.50
C LEU A 482 -6.65 2.13 9.20
N TYR A 483 -6.69 3.37 9.69
CA TYR A 483 -5.58 4.32 9.53
C TYR A 483 -4.27 3.77 10.10
N ASN A 484 -4.27 3.26 11.34
CA ASN A 484 -3.07 2.71 11.97
C ASN A 484 -2.54 1.47 11.23
N ARG A 485 -3.44 0.62 10.73
CA ARG A 485 -3.06 -0.54 9.91
C ARG A 485 -2.42 -0.11 8.59
N MET A 486 -2.99 0.87 7.90
CA MET A 486 -2.40 1.42 6.65
C MET A 486 -1.05 2.10 6.90
N LYS A 487 -0.90 2.80 8.03
CA LYS A 487 0.39 3.35 8.45
C LYS A 487 1.47 2.27 8.59
N LYS A 488 1.17 1.18 9.31
CA LYS A 488 2.09 0.04 9.44
C LYS A 488 2.47 -0.50 8.06
N ILE A 489 1.49 -0.73 7.20
CA ILE A 489 1.72 -1.21 5.82
C ILE A 489 2.67 -0.28 5.04
N ASN A 490 2.52 1.04 5.17
CA ASN A 490 3.41 1.99 4.53
C ASN A 490 4.83 1.95 5.10
N GLU A 491 4.98 1.76 6.42
CA GLU A 491 6.30 1.59 7.06
C GLU A 491 7.01 0.34 6.51
N PHE A 492 6.28 -0.76 6.30
CA PHE A 492 6.80 -1.97 5.65
C PHE A 492 7.22 -1.74 4.18
N ASP A 493 6.36 -1.09 3.38
CA ASP A 493 6.65 -0.80 1.97
C ASP A 493 7.87 0.12 1.81
N SER A 494 7.91 1.20 2.58
CA SER A 494 8.99 2.18 2.52
C SER A 494 10.33 1.55 2.90
N LYS A 495 10.34 0.72 3.94
CA LYS A 495 11.55 0.01 4.36
C LYS A 495 12.06 -0.97 3.31
N LEU A 496 11.16 -1.77 2.71
CA LEU A 496 11.56 -2.69 1.65
C LEU A 496 12.16 -1.94 0.46
N ARG A 497 11.57 -0.79 0.11
CA ARG A 497 12.10 0.07 -0.95
C ARG A 497 13.47 0.64 -0.63
N GLU A 498 13.69 1.13 0.58
CA GLU A 498 15.03 1.56 1.03
C GLU A 498 16.06 0.45 0.90
N ASP A 499 15.68 -0.79 1.22
CA ASP A 499 16.59 -1.93 1.13
C ASP A 499 16.93 -2.28 -0.34
N PHE A 500 16.02 -2.03 -1.28
CA PHE A 500 16.32 -2.08 -2.73
C PHE A 500 17.26 -0.95 -3.14
N GLU A 501 17.00 0.28 -2.69
CA GLU A 501 17.85 1.46 -2.99
C GLU A 501 19.27 1.29 -2.46
N GLN A 502 19.44 0.65 -1.30
CA GLN A 502 20.74 0.42 -0.66
C GLN A 502 21.43 -0.86 -1.14
N GLY A 503 20.85 -1.61 -2.10
CA GLY A 503 21.42 -2.87 -2.60
C GLY A 503 21.52 -3.98 -1.55
N LYS A 504 20.87 -3.83 -0.39
CA LYS A 504 20.92 -4.77 0.75
C LYS A 504 20.24 -6.11 0.42
N LEU A 505 19.42 -6.13 -0.62
CA LEU A 505 18.66 -7.29 -1.08
C LEU A 505 19.44 -8.33 -1.88
N ASN A 506 20.71 -8.10 -2.20
CA ASN A 506 21.59 -9.17 -2.72
C ASN A 506 21.73 -10.35 -1.74
N LYS A 507 21.35 -10.17 -0.46
CA LYS A 507 21.27 -11.22 0.58
C LYS A 507 19.87 -11.81 0.79
N GLY A 508 18.83 -11.27 0.14
CA GLY A 508 17.43 -11.68 0.29
C GLY A 508 16.74 -11.12 1.55
N VAL A 509 15.47 -10.72 1.43
CA VAL A 509 14.59 -10.44 2.58
C VAL A 509 13.85 -11.72 2.94
N ILE A 510 14.01 -12.17 4.18
CA ILE A 510 13.41 -13.42 4.66
C ILE A 510 12.11 -13.10 5.40
N PHE A 511 11.00 -13.64 4.88
CA PHE A 511 9.71 -13.59 5.56
C PHE A 511 9.56 -14.83 6.43
N ILE A 512 9.42 -14.62 7.73
CA ILE A 512 9.37 -15.68 8.71
C ILE A 512 8.04 -15.63 9.49
N SER A 513 7.45 -16.79 9.72
CA SER A 513 6.24 -16.95 10.51
C SER A 513 6.41 -17.99 11.60
N LYS A 514 5.42 -18.01 12.49
CA LYS A 514 5.28 -19.02 13.52
C LYS A 514 4.53 -20.27 13.01
N ASP A 515 5.04 -21.47 13.27
CA ASP A 515 4.29 -22.73 13.13
C ASP A 515 3.39 -23.03 14.36
N GLU A 516 2.68 -24.16 14.36
CA GLU A 516 1.77 -24.56 15.46
C GLU A 516 2.50 -24.70 16.80
N ASP A 517 3.77 -25.09 16.78
CA ASP A 517 4.64 -25.31 17.94
C ASP A 517 5.43 -24.07 18.38
N GLY A 518 5.40 -22.99 17.59
CA GLY A 518 6.11 -21.75 17.90
C GLY A 518 7.51 -21.60 17.38
N ARG A 519 7.92 -22.46 16.44
CA ARG A 519 9.15 -22.33 15.70
C ARG A 519 8.99 -21.34 14.56
N VAL A 520 10.10 -20.70 14.24
CA VAL A 520 10.21 -19.74 13.16
C VAL A 520 10.47 -20.52 11.87
N ILE A 521 9.54 -20.43 10.92
CA ILE A 521 9.65 -21.06 9.59
C ILE A 521 9.57 -19.99 8.50
N PRO A 522 10.31 -20.14 7.38
CA PRO A 522 10.10 -19.32 6.20
C PRO A 522 8.65 -19.47 5.71
N CYS A 523 8.03 -18.38 5.27
CA CYS A 523 6.63 -18.43 4.83
C CYS A 523 6.33 -17.50 3.65
N SER A 524 5.32 -17.87 2.87
CA SER A 524 4.76 -17.00 1.83
C SER A 524 3.90 -15.89 2.48
N PRO A 525 4.00 -14.61 2.04
CA PRO A 525 3.27 -13.48 2.59
C PRO A 525 1.78 -13.54 2.31
N GLN A 526 1.33 -14.36 1.35
CA GLN A 526 -0.10 -14.65 1.21
C GLN A 526 -0.68 -15.23 2.50
N LYS A 527 0.15 -15.88 3.31
CA LYS A 527 -0.21 -16.40 4.62
C LYS A 527 0.06 -15.43 5.78
N ILE A 528 0.62 -14.25 5.55
CA ILE A 528 1.01 -13.32 6.63
C ILE A 528 -0.11 -12.30 6.89
N LEU A 529 -0.59 -12.26 8.13
CA LEU A 529 -1.48 -11.19 8.62
C LEU A 529 -0.64 -10.00 9.12
N ILE A 530 -0.71 -8.87 8.41
CA ILE A 530 0.06 -7.64 8.72
C ILE A 530 -0.28 -7.06 10.10
N SER A 531 -1.48 -7.31 10.60
CA SER A 531 -1.86 -6.85 11.94
C SER A 531 -0.88 -7.32 13.02
N ASN A 532 -0.17 -8.43 12.74
CA ASN A 532 0.73 -9.10 13.68
C ASN A 532 2.17 -9.19 13.12
N THR A 533 2.55 -8.33 12.16
CA THR A 533 3.91 -8.32 11.62
C THR A 533 4.83 -7.35 12.36
N GLN A 534 6.10 -7.72 12.49
CA GLN A 534 7.17 -6.88 13.00
C GLN A 534 8.35 -6.90 12.03
N ILE A 535 8.89 -5.72 11.72
CA ILE A 535 10.16 -5.60 10.99
C ILE A 535 11.28 -5.83 12.00
N ILE A 536 12.15 -6.78 11.71
CA ILE A 536 13.38 -7.01 12.45
C ILE A 536 14.53 -6.51 11.56
N LYS A 537 15.23 -5.48 12.04
CA LYS A 537 16.41 -4.89 11.39
C LYS A 537 17.43 -4.50 12.45
N GLU A 538 18.64 -4.15 12.02
CA GLU A 538 19.71 -3.70 12.91
C GLU A 538 19.21 -2.70 13.97
N TRP A 539 19.46 -3.03 15.25
CA TRP A 539 19.10 -2.22 16.41
C TRP A 539 17.64 -1.81 16.55
N LYS A 540 16.72 -2.46 15.84
CA LYS A 540 15.29 -2.26 16.05
C LYS A 540 14.91 -2.77 17.44
N THR A 541 14.10 -1.97 18.13
CA THR A 541 13.58 -2.30 19.46
C THR A 541 12.19 -2.90 19.37
N THR A 542 11.95 -3.97 20.12
CA THR A 542 10.63 -4.61 20.32
C THR A 542 10.28 -4.60 21.80
N THR A 543 9.08 -4.13 22.15
CA THR A 543 8.60 -4.00 23.53
C THR A 543 7.08 -4.18 23.60
N PRO A 544 6.51 -4.76 24.67
CA PRO A 544 5.07 -4.73 24.90
C PRO A 544 4.59 -3.29 25.16
N VAL A 545 3.41 -2.93 24.64
CA VAL A 545 2.81 -1.59 24.73
C VAL A 545 1.30 -1.75 24.90
N GLY A 546 0.69 -0.96 25.78
CA GLY A 546 -0.76 -1.03 26.01
C GLY A 546 -1.19 -2.21 26.89
N PHE A 547 -0.42 -2.50 27.94
CA PHE A 547 -0.76 -3.46 28.98
C PHE A 547 -0.98 -2.75 30.33
N GLN A 548 -1.51 -3.49 31.30
CA GLN A 548 -1.60 -3.12 32.71
C GLN A 548 -0.89 -4.19 33.56
N THR A 549 -0.31 -3.80 34.69
CA THR A 549 0.34 -4.76 35.60
C THR A 549 -0.69 -5.53 36.44
N GLY A 550 -0.28 -6.69 36.95
CA GLY A 550 -0.99 -7.35 38.05
C GLY A 550 -0.88 -6.57 39.36
N CYS A 551 -1.67 -6.95 40.36
CA CYS A 551 -1.53 -6.42 41.71
C CYS A 551 -0.29 -7.02 42.39
N LYS A 552 0.28 -6.31 43.38
CA LYS A 552 1.53 -6.69 44.07
C LYS A 552 1.59 -8.16 44.49
N THR A 553 0.57 -8.64 45.21
CA THR A 553 0.47 -10.04 45.69
C THR A 553 0.53 -11.08 44.58
N ASN A 554 0.08 -10.74 43.37
CA ASN A 554 -0.03 -11.69 42.27
C ASN A 554 1.28 -11.78 41.46
N ILE A 555 2.08 -10.72 41.44
CA ILE A 555 3.28 -10.65 40.59
C ILE A 555 4.58 -10.83 41.35
N GLU A 556 4.60 -10.58 42.67
CA GLU A 556 5.78 -10.60 43.53
C GLU A 556 6.60 -11.90 43.41
N LYS A 557 5.95 -13.07 43.34
CA LYS A 557 6.62 -14.36 43.15
C LYS A 557 7.41 -14.41 41.83
N ASN A 558 6.81 -13.93 40.74
CA ASN A 558 7.45 -13.95 39.42
C ASN A 558 8.59 -12.92 39.35
N ILE A 559 8.39 -11.72 39.91
CA ILE A 559 9.42 -10.68 40.00
C ILE A 559 10.63 -11.16 40.82
N SER A 560 10.40 -11.81 41.96
CA SER A 560 11.47 -12.36 42.81
C SER A 560 12.27 -13.47 42.11
N ARG A 561 11.60 -14.27 41.27
CA ARG A 561 12.27 -15.28 40.44
C ARG A 561 13.15 -14.63 39.37
N ILE A 562 12.66 -13.60 38.69
CA ILE A 562 13.46 -12.82 37.73
C ILE A 562 14.68 -12.22 38.44
N ASP A 563 14.49 -11.58 39.59
CA ASP A 563 15.58 -10.99 40.38
C ASP A 563 16.66 -12.02 40.72
N SER A 564 16.27 -13.24 41.07
CA SER A 564 17.20 -14.33 41.41
C SER A 564 18.06 -14.74 40.21
N ILE A 565 17.46 -14.86 39.02
CA ILE A 565 18.18 -15.18 37.77
C ILE A 565 19.19 -14.06 37.44
N LEU A 566 18.73 -12.80 37.48
CA LEU A 566 19.55 -11.65 37.14
C LEU A 566 20.72 -11.46 38.12
N LYS A 567 20.47 -11.53 39.43
CA LYS A 567 21.52 -11.41 40.46
C LYS A 567 22.55 -12.54 40.37
N TYR A 568 22.11 -13.77 40.11
CA TYR A 568 23.01 -14.91 39.93
C TYR A 568 23.99 -14.68 38.77
N ARG A 569 23.54 -14.04 37.69
CA ARG A 569 24.35 -13.75 36.49
C ARG A 569 25.17 -12.46 36.58
N ASN A 570 24.97 -11.65 37.63
CA ASN A 570 25.58 -10.33 37.77
C ASN A 570 26.09 -10.10 39.20
N ASN A 571 26.78 -11.09 39.79
CA ASN A 571 27.49 -10.98 41.08
C ASN A 571 26.64 -10.42 42.24
N GLY A 572 25.34 -10.74 42.27
CA GLY A 572 24.42 -10.28 43.31
C GLY A 572 23.73 -8.92 43.03
N GLU A 573 24.14 -8.21 41.98
CA GLU A 573 23.57 -6.92 41.58
C GLU A 573 22.51 -7.07 40.49
N LEU A 574 21.49 -6.21 40.50
CA LEU A 574 20.48 -6.18 39.43
C LEU A 574 20.88 -5.29 38.27
N LYS A 575 21.39 -4.10 38.57
CA LYS A 575 21.72 -3.08 37.57
C LYS A 575 23.02 -3.46 36.88
N GLY A 576 23.08 -3.28 35.56
CA GLY A 576 24.34 -3.46 34.82
C GLY A 576 24.17 -4.11 33.45
N MET A 577 25.32 -4.53 32.91
CA MET A 577 25.48 -5.14 31.60
C MET A 577 26.11 -6.52 31.77
N TYR A 578 25.41 -7.57 31.35
CA TYR A 578 25.88 -8.94 31.46
C TYR A 578 25.19 -9.82 30.41
N ARG A 579 25.37 -11.14 30.47
CA ARG A 579 24.85 -12.10 29.49
C ARG A 579 24.12 -13.24 30.19
N VAL A 580 23.06 -13.73 29.58
CA VAL A 580 22.30 -14.91 30.04
C VAL A 580 22.18 -15.93 28.91
N SER A 581 21.92 -17.19 29.24
CA SER A 581 21.61 -18.17 28.18
C SER A 581 20.28 -17.82 27.49
N LYS A 582 20.10 -18.29 26.27
CA LYS A 582 18.85 -18.12 25.52
C LYS A 582 17.64 -18.68 26.30
N GLU A 583 17.80 -19.82 26.95
CA GLU A 583 16.76 -20.46 27.77
C GLU A 583 16.40 -19.60 28.98
N GLU A 584 17.39 -19.01 29.65
CA GLU A 584 17.17 -18.08 30.77
C GLU A 584 16.44 -16.80 30.30
N ALA A 585 16.81 -16.26 29.15
CA ALA A 585 16.11 -15.12 28.57
C ALA A 585 14.64 -15.45 28.26
N ILE A 586 14.37 -16.64 27.74
CA ILE A 586 13.00 -17.13 27.50
C ILE A 586 12.24 -17.28 28.82
N GLU A 587 12.84 -17.88 29.86
CA GLU A 587 12.25 -17.99 31.20
C GLU A 587 11.88 -16.62 31.76
N ILE A 588 12.79 -15.63 31.65
CA ILE A 588 12.54 -14.25 32.09
C ILE A 588 11.33 -13.66 31.36
N ILE A 589 11.24 -13.80 30.04
CA ILE A 589 10.09 -13.28 29.27
C ILE A 589 8.80 -13.96 29.69
N GLN A 590 8.78 -15.30 29.84
CA GLN A 590 7.59 -16.03 30.30
C GLN A 590 7.13 -15.54 31.69
N LEU A 591 8.08 -15.29 32.61
CA LEU A 591 7.78 -14.74 33.92
C LEU A 591 7.21 -13.33 33.83
N ILE A 592 7.77 -12.46 32.98
CA ILE A 592 7.26 -11.10 32.75
C ILE A 592 5.83 -11.12 32.22
N TYR A 593 5.52 -11.96 31.23
CA TYR A 593 4.17 -12.03 30.65
C TYR A 593 3.12 -12.53 31.65
N LYS A 594 3.51 -13.28 32.70
CA LYS A 594 2.63 -13.61 33.84
C LYS A 594 2.36 -12.42 34.76
N THR A 595 3.13 -11.33 34.67
CA THR A 595 2.97 -10.13 35.51
C THR A 595 2.14 -9.02 34.84
N ILE A 596 1.83 -9.15 33.55
CA ILE A 596 1.12 -8.14 32.77
C ILE A 596 -0.19 -8.68 32.18
N LYS A 597 -1.16 -7.80 31.98
CA LYS A 597 -2.40 -8.04 31.26
C LYS A 597 -2.43 -7.12 30.05
N ILE A 598 -2.37 -7.70 28.86
CA ILE A 598 -2.46 -6.96 27.60
C ILE A 598 -3.88 -6.39 27.45
N GLU A 599 -3.99 -5.10 27.13
CA GLU A 599 -5.27 -4.40 26.88
C GLU A 599 -5.37 -3.85 25.45
N ASN A 600 -4.27 -3.93 24.67
CA ASN A 600 -4.20 -3.50 23.28
C ASN A 600 -3.90 -4.70 22.38
N ASP A 601 -4.77 -4.96 21.39
CA ASP A 601 -4.60 -6.03 20.41
C ASP A 601 -3.31 -5.91 19.58
N GLU A 602 -2.71 -4.72 19.52
CA GLU A 602 -1.45 -4.47 18.83
C GLU A 602 -0.20 -4.73 19.68
N CYS A 603 -0.36 -5.08 20.96
CA CYS A 603 0.76 -5.43 21.84
C CYS A 603 1.39 -6.75 21.40
N ILE A 604 2.72 -6.85 21.41
CA ILE A 604 3.40 -8.12 21.20
C ILE A 604 3.03 -9.10 22.33
N ASP A 605 2.60 -10.31 21.95
CA ASP A 605 2.30 -11.39 22.88
C ASP A 605 3.56 -12.17 23.28
N GLU A 606 3.44 -12.98 24.34
CA GLU A 606 4.55 -13.78 24.90
C GLU A 606 5.23 -14.65 23.83
N LYS A 607 4.41 -15.32 23.03
CA LYS A 607 4.86 -16.26 21.98
C LYS A 607 5.63 -15.52 20.89
N GLY A 608 5.17 -14.35 20.45
CA GLY A 608 5.85 -13.51 19.49
C GLY A 608 7.17 -12.98 20.02
N PHE A 609 7.23 -12.55 21.27
CA PHE A 609 8.46 -12.04 21.88
C PHE A 609 9.54 -13.14 21.95
N ILE A 610 9.15 -14.34 22.40
CA ILE A 610 10.04 -15.51 22.46
C ILE A 610 10.52 -15.92 21.06
N ALA A 611 9.65 -15.90 20.06
CA ALA A 611 10.02 -16.26 18.70
C ALA A 611 11.07 -15.30 18.11
N ILE A 612 10.99 -14.01 18.43
CA ILE A 612 12.01 -13.04 18.02
C ILE A 612 13.34 -13.31 18.72
N ILE A 613 13.35 -13.64 20.03
CA ILE A 613 14.57 -14.07 20.72
C ILE A 613 15.16 -15.31 20.05
N ASN A 614 14.31 -16.29 19.71
CA ASN A 614 14.74 -17.52 19.04
C ASN A 614 15.37 -17.28 17.68
N TYR A 615 14.89 -16.28 16.96
CA TYR A 615 15.43 -15.87 15.67
C TYR A 615 16.75 -15.08 15.80
N LEU A 616 16.81 -14.15 16.75
CA LEU A 616 17.95 -13.25 16.93
C LEU A 616 19.15 -13.90 17.60
N SER A 617 18.93 -14.87 18.47
CA SER A 617 19.97 -15.47 19.31
C SER A 617 20.16 -16.95 18.99
N LYS A 618 21.43 -17.37 18.88
CA LYS A 618 21.78 -18.78 18.76
C LYS A 618 21.84 -19.45 20.14
N GLU A 619 22.66 -18.91 21.03
CA GLU A 619 22.93 -19.52 22.35
C GLU A 619 22.73 -18.56 23.53
N TYR A 620 22.90 -17.25 23.34
CA TYR A 620 22.90 -16.30 24.45
C TYR A 620 22.27 -14.96 24.12
N VAL A 621 21.79 -14.26 25.14
CA VAL A 621 21.21 -12.92 25.02
C VAL A 621 21.94 -11.97 25.97
N ASN A 622 22.36 -10.82 25.45
CA ASN A 622 22.92 -9.75 26.28
C ASN A 622 21.81 -9.14 27.13
N VAL A 623 22.11 -8.70 28.35
CA VAL A 623 21.14 -8.06 29.25
C VAL A 623 21.66 -6.70 29.66
N TYR A 624 20.81 -5.69 29.49
CA TYR A 624 20.98 -4.36 30.08
C TYR A 624 19.86 -4.13 31.10
N CYS A 625 20.17 -4.18 32.38
CA CYS A 625 19.18 -4.02 33.43
C CYS A 625 19.25 -2.63 34.07
N GLY A 626 18.14 -1.91 34.03
CA GLY A 626 17.99 -0.58 34.63
C GLY A 626 16.93 -0.62 35.73
N VAL A 627 17.24 -0.06 36.90
CA VAL A 627 16.35 -0.06 38.08
C VAL A 627 15.81 1.33 38.42
N ASP A 628 14.87 1.40 39.36
CA ASP A 628 14.28 2.62 39.92
C ASP A 628 13.60 3.56 38.92
N ARG A 629 12.96 2.98 37.90
CA ARG A 629 12.27 3.74 36.84
C ARG A 629 10.83 4.11 37.23
N ASN A 630 10.35 5.23 36.71
CA ASN A 630 9.00 5.77 37.01
C ASN A 630 8.29 6.26 35.73
N ILE A 631 8.33 5.47 34.66
CA ILE A 631 7.68 5.83 33.39
C ILE A 631 6.16 5.68 33.51
N SER A 632 5.43 6.71 33.10
CA SER A 632 3.97 6.70 33.07
C SER A 632 3.43 5.76 31.97
N ARG A 633 2.31 5.09 32.25
CA ARG A 633 1.62 4.19 31.32
C ARG A 633 1.14 4.88 30.05
N LEU A 634 0.66 6.11 30.19
CA LEU A 634 0.25 7.00 29.09
C LEU A 634 1.24 8.16 28.96
N ARG A 635 1.46 8.64 27.73
CA ARG A 635 2.32 9.79 27.44
C ARG A 635 1.67 11.08 27.98
N LYS A 636 2.46 12.01 28.52
CA LYS A 636 1.92 13.26 29.11
C LYS A 636 1.24 14.18 28.09
N THR A 637 1.67 14.15 26.83
CA THR A 637 1.21 15.05 25.76
C THR A 637 0.06 14.49 24.93
N SER A 638 -0.41 13.28 25.22
CA SER A 638 -1.42 12.61 24.40
C SER A 638 -2.12 11.48 25.14
N ARG A 639 -3.27 11.00 24.66
CA ARG A 639 -3.89 9.77 25.21
C ARG A 639 -3.22 8.47 24.72
N TYR A 640 -1.98 8.51 24.21
CA TYR A 640 -1.26 7.35 23.70
C TYR A 640 -0.51 6.60 24.81
N TYR A 641 -0.35 5.28 24.65
CA TYR A 641 0.49 4.46 25.53
C TYR A 641 1.98 4.81 25.37
N SER A 642 2.73 4.72 26.46
CA SER A 642 4.18 4.81 26.44
C SER A 642 4.78 3.52 25.85
N ASP A 643 5.78 3.69 25.01
CA ASP A 643 6.51 2.64 24.28
C ASP A 643 8.03 2.74 24.47
N MET A 644 8.48 3.67 25.33
CA MET A 644 9.88 3.92 25.63
C MET A 644 10.12 3.84 27.14
N PRO A 645 10.28 2.65 27.72
CA PRO A 645 10.52 2.50 29.16
C PRO A 645 11.96 2.86 29.58
N TYR A 646 12.74 3.45 28.69
CA TYR A 646 14.18 3.69 28.80
C TYR A 646 14.57 5.08 28.29
N ASN A 647 15.75 5.55 28.66
CA ASN A 647 16.36 6.77 28.13
C ASN A 647 17.12 6.49 26.82
N ARG A 648 16.87 7.28 25.76
CA ARG A 648 17.48 7.08 24.44
C ARG A 648 19.00 7.27 24.43
N ASP A 649 19.50 8.26 25.16
CA ASP A 649 20.90 8.69 25.07
C ASP A 649 21.85 7.78 25.84
N TYR A 650 21.35 7.19 26.93
CA TYR A 650 22.15 6.34 27.82
C TYR A 650 21.80 4.85 27.68
N ASP A 651 20.54 4.49 27.94
CA ASP A 651 20.14 3.08 28.04
C ASP A 651 20.16 2.39 26.68
N LEU A 652 19.52 3.00 25.67
CA LEU A 652 19.45 2.43 24.33
C LEU A 652 20.83 2.41 23.66
N ARG A 653 21.64 3.45 23.85
CA ARG A 653 23.01 3.51 23.32
C ARG A 653 23.84 2.33 23.82
N SER A 654 23.86 2.13 25.14
CA SER A 654 24.56 1.00 25.76
C SER A 654 24.07 -0.35 25.23
N ALA A 655 22.75 -0.51 25.11
CA ALA A 655 22.17 -1.74 24.59
C ALA A 655 22.55 -2.02 23.13
N LYS A 656 22.68 -0.98 22.29
CA LYS A 656 23.14 -1.10 20.90
C LYS A 656 24.62 -1.44 20.80
N GLU A 657 25.45 -0.88 21.68
CA GLU A 657 26.88 -1.20 21.76
C GLU A 657 27.11 -2.67 22.15
N MET A 658 26.24 -3.24 22.99
CA MET A 658 26.22 -4.69 23.26
C MET A 658 25.65 -5.51 22.09
N ALA A 659 24.70 -4.97 21.33
CA ALA A 659 23.97 -5.67 20.29
C ALA A 659 24.72 -5.70 18.94
N ILE A 660 25.89 -6.33 18.89
CA ILE A 660 26.67 -6.49 17.65
C ILE A 660 26.33 -7.81 16.95
N SER A 661 26.66 -8.94 17.58
CA SER A 661 26.43 -10.29 17.03
C SER A 661 25.32 -11.07 17.74
N GLU A 662 24.85 -10.59 18.90
CA GLU A 662 23.80 -11.20 19.72
C GLU A 662 22.84 -10.09 20.17
N PRO A 663 21.54 -10.37 20.34
CA PRO A 663 20.58 -9.36 20.72
C PRO A 663 20.77 -8.92 22.18
N THR A 664 20.29 -7.71 22.50
CA THR A 664 20.28 -7.21 23.87
C THR A 664 18.85 -7.12 24.39
N LEU A 665 18.54 -7.85 25.45
CA LEU A 665 17.32 -7.73 26.24
C LEU A 665 17.52 -6.67 27.34
N MET A 666 16.97 -5.49 27.12
CA MET A 666 16.88 -4.47 28.15
C MET A 666 15.75 -4.79 29.12
N LEU A 667 16.04 -4.79 30.42
CA LEU A 667 15.06 -5.05 31.48
C LEU A 667 14.93 -3.81 32.35
N MET A 668 13.89 -3.01 32.11
CA MET A 668 13.65 -1.76 32.82
C MET A 668 12.71 -2.01 34.00
N ARG A 669 13.24 -2.13 35.21
CA ARG A 669 12.45 -2.29 36.44
C ARG A 669 11.80 -0.95 36.81
N GLN A 670 10.47 -0.94 36.77
CA GLN A 670 9.64 0.20 37.13
C GLN A 670 9.11 0.04 38.56
N ASN A 671 9.00 1.15 39.29
CA ASN A 671 8.35 1.18 40.60
C ASN A 671 6.82 0.99 40.52
N GLY A 672 6.23 1.22 39.34
CA GLY A 672 4.82 0.91 39.07
C GLY A 672 3.81 1.70 39.88
N ARG A 673 4.10 2.97 40.19
CA ARG A 673 3.22 3.85 41.00
C ARG A 673 1.86 4.11 40.33
N LYS A 674 0.81 4.19 41.13
CA LYS A 674 -0.57 4.47 40.69
C LYS A 674 -0.75 5.85 40.05
N GLU A 675 0.00 6.85 40.52
CA GLU A 675 0.06 8.19 39.92
C GLU A 675 0.49 8.16 38.44
N ASN A 676 1.25 7.13 38.07
CA ASN A 676 1.75 6.88 36.72
C ASN A 676 0.82 5.97 35.88
N GLY A 677 -0.36 5.60 36.40
CA GLY A 677 -1.35 4.77 35.70
C GLY A 677 -1.19 3.26 35.90
N TRP A 678 -0.35 2.83 36.85
CA TRP A 678 -0.07 1.43 37.18
C TRP A 678 -0.80 1.00 38.48
N ARG A 679 -0.45 -0.17 39.04
CA ARG A 679 -1.13 -0.77 40.22
C ARG A 679 -0.28 -0.88 41.50
N ASP A 680 0.61 0.08 41.75
CA ASP A 680 1.51 0.13 42.93
C ASP A 680 2.29 -1.18 43.17
N ALA A 681 2.83 -1.72 42.08
CA ALA A 681 3.61 -2.95 42.11
C ALA A 681 4.81 -2.84 41.17
N GLU A 682 5.98 -3.22 41.66
CA GLU A 682 7.20 -3.21 40.84
C GLU A 682 7.13 -4.28 39.75
N PHE A 683 7.62 -3.94 38.56
CA PHE A 683 7.60 -4.86 37.42
C PHE A 683 8.76 -4.59 36.46
N TYR A 684 9.07 -5.58 35.62
CA TYR A 684 10.03 -5.42 34.54
C TYR A 684 9.33 -5.10 33.22
N TRP A 685 9.80 -4.06 32.53
CA TRP A 685 9.38 -3.74 31.18
C TRP A 685 10.50 -4.16 30.19
N PRO A 686 10.30 -5.24 29.41
CA PRO A 686 11.34 -5.78 28.54
C PRO A 686 11.40 -5.02 27.22
N VAL A 687 12.61 -4.71 26.74
CA VAL A 687 12.85 -4.20 25.40
C VAL A 687 13.94 -5.02 24.74
N LEU A 688 13.60 -5.71 23.66
CA LEU A 688 14.56 -6.48 22.88
C LEU A 688 15.15 -5.61 21.79
N VAL A 689 16.48 -5.50 21.76
CA VAL A 689 17.25 -4.77 20.74
C VAL A 689 17.89 -5.80 19.81
N ALA A 690 17.52 -5.76 18.54
CA ALA A 690 18.14 -6.60 17.51
C ALA A 690 19.62 -6.27 17.32
N HIS A 691 20.43 -7.28 17.03
CA HIS A 691 21.86 -7.12 16.81
C HIS A 691 22.16 -6.52 15.42
N LYS A 692 23.37 -5.98 15.26
CA LYS A 692 23.79 -5.29 14.02
C LYS A 692 23.87 -6.23 12.83
N ASP A 693 24.44 -7.43 13.03
CA ASP A 693 24.76 -8.37 11.95
C ASP A 693 23.57 -9.20 11.43
N ILE A 694 22.34 -8.69 11.59
CA ILE A 694 21.13 -9.41 11.16
C ILE A 694 20.75 -9.06 9.72
N ASP A 695 20.37 -10.08 8.95
CA ASP A 695 19.67 -9.84 7.68
C ASP A 695 18.27 -9.29 7.96
N THR A 696 17.82 -8.30 7.19
CA THR A 696 16.48 -7.72 7.38
C THR A 696 15.40 -8.80 7.18
N ALA A 697 14.58 -9.01 8.20
CA ALA A 697 13.50 -9.99 8.17
C ALA A 697 12.16 -9.40 8.58
N VAL A 698 11.09 -9.94 8.00
CA VAL A 698 9.72 -9.61 8.36
C VAL A 698 9.14 -10.80 9.13
N TYR A 699 8.87 -10.58 10.41
CA TYR A 699 8.29 -11.60 11.29
C TYR A 699 6.79 -11.44 11.40
N ALA A 700 6.04 -12.52 11.19
CA ALA A 700 4.59 -12.58 11.35
C ALA A 700 4.18 -13.52 12.49
N GLY A 701 3.51 -12.98 13.52
CA GLY A 701 3.12 -13.76 14.70
C GLY A 701 2.02 -14.81 14.47
N LYS A 702 1.22 -14.69 13.40
CA LYS A 702 0.16 -15.65 13.03
C LYS A 702 0.03 -15.81 11.51
N LEU A 703 -0.07 -17.05 11.05
CA LEU A 703 -0.38 -17.40 9.67
C LEU A 703 -1.88 -17.39 9.40
N GLN A 704 -2.25 -17.19 8.13
CA GLN A 704 -3.55 -17.47 7.59
C GLN A 704 -3.67 -18.97 7.32
N GLY A 705 -4.59 -19.63 8.02
CA GLY A 705 -5.06 -20.97 7.68
C GLY A 705 -5.82 -21.01 6.35
#